data_AF-A0A2D5JMY0-F1
#
_entry.id   AF-A0A2D5JMY0-F1
#
_cell.length_a   1.000
_cell.length_b   1.000
_cell.length_c   1.000
_cell.angle_alpha   90.00
_cell.angle_beta   90.00
_cell.angle_gamma   90.00
#
_symmetry.space_group_name_H-M   'P 1'
#
loop_
_entity.id
_entity.type
_entity.pdbx_description
1 polymer ?
#
loop_
_entity_poly.entity_id
_entity_poly.type
_entity_poly.pdbx_seq_one_letter_code
_entity_poly.pdbx_strand_id
1 'polypeptide(L)'
;MQFLKKITVLVLFFTVFNSFSQEYFFKDKNPFNPKIPSPEEFLGYAIGEQHTRHDQIVSYLYKLAEISDRAEIEVYGQTHERRKLVILRVSTPENLSNLEDIKKQHLQFVDPAITPKNYDDVPIFIQLAYNVHGNEPSGSEAALLTAYTLVASNSSEIQNYLNNSVVFIDPTINPDGRDRHTQWANQYKAISLVSDNADAEHNEMWPRGRTNHYWFDLNRDWLLAVNPESEGKLKWYHDWYPNVVTDFHEMGTNSNFFFEPMKAIGSKDPIMPKENYEDLNNLFAPYFAKTMDEIGSLYFTKEAFDGTYPGYGSSYPDLQGALALLFEQASSRGHLQDTDYGTISFGFTIRNQYRSSIATVKAAVENKAVLRKYQQDFFKSAVTKKTASGFVGYEFGDDHDQNRNKAFVDFLMKHKIKVYEKGAKFYVPLKQQQHRMVQTMFETYSQYTDSVFYDASAWSVSNFYNMKSKGLKSARLGKQITAATKLINNPIVIKSDYAYILDWDDYNAPAALHYMQKRGLKASAAFKKFSANTTNGTKDFNYGTVMIPVSKQQKPSEAVYEIIRQAQQKFRVPMYATNTGFSIKGIDLGSNNFRKIKEVKAAMFIGNGVSSYEAGEVWHLLDTRVEMPITKLQLHNFNRISLDKYTTLVMVSGNYGQLDSIQRKKIKDWTSRGNTLITIGSASKWLISKKLVKESLTKKPKDKNILDKSVNR
;
A
#
# COMPACT_ATOMS: atom_id res chain seq x y z
N MET A 1 20.30 31.16 59.78
CA MET A 1 19.79 31.77 58.54
C MET A 1 20.70 31.65 57.31
N GLN A 2 22.03 31.49 57.45
CA GLN A 2 22.93 31.31 56.28
C GLN A 2 22.90 29.89 55.67
N PHE A 3 22.50 28.86 56.43
CA PHE A 3 22.43 27.48 55.93
C PHE A 3 21.21 27.21 55.04
N LEU A 4 20.07 27.89 55.31
CA LEU A 4 18.87 27.77 54.47
C LEU A 4 19.04 28.44 53.09
N LYS A 5 19.78 29.56 53.00
CA LYS A 5 20.03 30.24 51.72
C LYS A 5 20.89 29.41 50.74
N LYS A 6 21.76 28.53 51.24
CA LYS A 6 22.59 27.66 50.37
C LYS A 6 21.81 26.47 49.82
N ILE A 7 20.80 25.98 50.53
CA ILE A 7 19.93 24.89 50.04
C ILE A 7 18.93 25.42 49.00
N THR A 8 18.40 26.64 49.16
CA THR A 8 17.52 27.24 48.15
C THR A 8 18.24 27.54 46.83
N VAL A 9 19.52 27.91 46.86
CA VAL A 9 20.34 28.12 45.64
C VAL A 9 20.74 26.80 44.98
N LEU A 10 20.93 25.71 45.75
CA LEU A 10 21.20 24.39 45.18
C LEU A 10 19.95 23.76 44.54
N VAL A 11 18.76 23.98 45.12
CA VAL A 11 17.49 23.50 44.55
C VAL A 11 17.10 24.30 43.29
N LEU A 12 17.47 25.58 43.20
CA LEU A 12 17.30 26.39 41.98
C LEU A 12 18.30 26.03 40.86
N PHE A 13 19.45 25.44 41.18
CA PHE A 13 20.42 24.97 40.17
C PHE A 13 20.09 23.57 39.60
N PHE A 14 19.29 22.76 40.30
CA PHE A 14 18.84 21.46 39.82
C PHE A 14 17.56 21.51 38.97
N THR A 15 16.86 22.65 38.90
CA THR A 15 15.66 22.82 38.07
C THR A 15 15.93 23.40 36.68
N VAL A 16 17.18 23.60 36.27
CA VAL A 16 17.53 24.25 34.98
C VAL A 16 18.20 23.29 33.98
N PHE A 17 18.34 22.00 34.30
CA PHE A 17 19.11 21.06 33.47
C PHE A 17 18.33 20.26 32.40
N ASN A 18 17.12 20.68 31.99
CA ASN A 18 16.41 20.05 30.85
C ASN A 18 16.11 20.99 29.67
N SER A 19 16.40 22.29 29.76
CA SER A 19 16.08 23.22 28.66
C SER A 19 16.96 23.09 27.41
N PHE A 20 17.98 22.21 27.41
CA PHE A 20 18.92 22.06 26.28
C PHE A 20 18.43 21.15 25.15
N SER A 21 17.38 20.34 25.36
CA SER A 21 16.96 19.34 24.37
C SER A 21 16.15 19.93 23.20
N GLN A 22 15.18 20.80 23.47
CA GLN A 22 14.30 21.34 22.43
C GLN A 22 14.90 22.48 21.62
N GLU A 23 15.86 23.23 22.16
CA GLU A 23 16.52 24.31 21.39
C GLU A 23 17.15 23.77 20.11
N TYR A 24 17.60 22.51 20.11
CA TYR A 24 18.12 21.84 18.92
C TYR A 24 17.14 21.86 17.73
N PHE A 25 15.84 21.77 18.00
CA PHE A 25 14.80 21.79 16.97
C PHE A 25 14.15 23.17 16.79
N PHE A 26 13.95 23.93 17.87
CA PHE A 26 13.02 25.07 17.87
C PHE A 26 13.66 26.46 17.94
N LYS A 27 14.99 26.56 17.98
CA LYS A 27 15.71 27.83 18.20
C LYS A 27 15.18 29.00 17.38
N ASP A 28 14.83 28.78 16.10
CA ASP A 28 14.39 29.79 15.14
C ASP A 28 12.87 29.92 14.99
N LYS A 29 12.08 29.30 15.87
CA LYS A 29 10.59 29.28 15.80
C LYS A 29 9.89 29.94 16.98
N ASN A 30 10.63 30.63 17.85
CA ASN A 30 10.09 31.43 18.93
C ASN A 30 9.32 32.68 18.44
N PRO A 31 8.42 33.25 19.27
CA PRO A 31 7.96 32.74 20.57
C PRO A 31 6.85 31.68 20.42
N PHE A 32 6.83 30.70 21.33
CA PHE A 32 5.75 29.71 21.43
C PHE A 32 4.69 30.13 22.45
N ASN A 33 3.45 29.71 22.23
CA ASN A 33 2.36 29.88 23.19
C ASN A 33 2.55 28.92 24.38
N PRO A 34 2.79 29.43 25.60
CA PRO A 34 3.11 28.59 26.77
C PRO A 34 1.93 27.75 27.27
N LYS A 35 0.71 27.94 26.74
CA LYS A 35 -0.45 27.10 27.07
C LYS A 35 -0.48 25.79 26.30
N ILE A 36 0.27 25.69 25.21
CA ILE A 36 0.36 24.48 24.39
C ILE A 36 1.62 23.75 24.85
N PRO A 37 1.50 22.55 25.46
CA PRO A 37 2.66 21.82 25.91
C PRO A 37 3.46 21.36 24.68
N SER A 38 4.77 21.47 24.80
CA SER A 38 5.69 20.86 23.86
C SER A 38 5.59 19.33 23.87
N PRO A 39 6.11 18.63 22.84
CA PRO A 39 6.09 17.16 22.84
C PRO A 39 6.80 16.57 24.06
N GLU A 40 7.90 17.15 24.52
CA GLU A 40 8.63 16.65 25.71
C GLU A 40 7.83 16.84 27.00
N GLU A 41 7.17 17.98 27.19
CA GLU A 41 6.33 18.22 28.37
C GLU A 41 5.15 17.24 28.42
N PHE A 42 4.61 16.87 27.25
CA PHE A 42 3.54 15.89 27.16
C PHE A 42 4.01 14.44 27.36
N LEU A 43 5.12 14.06 26.71
CA LEU A 43 5.64 12.69 26.72
C LEU A 43 6.43 12.35 27.99
N GLY A 44 7.00 13.37 28.66
CA GLY A 44 7.87 13.22 29.82
C GLY A 44 9.32 12.85 29.49
N TYR A 45 9.72 12.92 28.22
CA TYR A 45 11.08 12.68 27.74
C TYR A 45 11.34 13.45 26.44
N ALA A 46 12.61 13.69 26.12
CA ALA A 46 13.00 14.46 24.95
C ALA A 46 12.72 13.72 23.63
N ILE A 47 12.35 14.45 22.57
CA ILE A 47 12.23 13.88 21.23
C ILE A 47 13.60 13.35 20.76
N GLY A 48 13.63 12.09 20.33
CA GLY A 48 14.85 11.36 19.98
C GLY A 48 15.44 10.54 21.13
N GLU A 49 14.96 10.72 22.37
CA GLU A 49 15.37 9.87 23.50
C GLU A 49 14.70 8.49 23.46
N GLN A 50 13.49 8.41 22.95
CA GLN A 50 12.75 7.16 22.74
C GLN A 50 12.15 7.17 21.34
N HIS A 51 11.94 6.00 20.76
CA HIS A 51 10.99 5.87 19.65
C HIS A 51 9.58 5.96 20.22
N THR A 52 8.83 6.99 19.84
CA THR A 52 7.50 7.23 20.41
C THR A 52 6.49 6.27 19.78
N ARG A 53 5.75 5.54 20.63
CA ARG A 53 4.70 4.62 20.17
C ARG A 53 3.56 5.36 19.50
N HIS A 54 2.86 4.68 18.60
CA HIS A 54 1.74 5.27 17.86
C HIS A 54 0.63 5.81 18.77
N ASP A 55 0.30 5.12 19.87
CA ASP A 55 -0.71 5.56 20.83
C ASP A 55 -0.37 6.91 21.47
N GLN A 56 0.91 7.15 21.76
CA GLN A 56 1.38 8.41 22.33
C GLN A 56 1.42 9.53 21.30
N ILE A 57 1.85 9.24 20.05
CA ILE A 57 1.79 10.19 18.93
C ILE A 57 0.36 10.68 18.73
N VAL A 58 -0.59 9.76 18.59
CA VAL A 58 -2.00 10.07 18.38
C VAL A 58 -2.56 10.85 19.57
N SER A 59 -2.22 10.45 20.81
CA SER A 59 -2.66 11.16 22.02
C SER A 59 -2.17 12.60 22.06
N TYR A 60 -0.94 12.87 21.63
CA TYR A 60 -0.41 14.22 21.56
C TYR A 60 -1.13 15.08 20.50
N LEU A 61 -1.39 14.53 19.30
CA LEU A 61 -2.14 15.26 18.28
C LEU A 61 -3.58 15.57 18.71
N TYR A 62 -4.24 14.64 19.41
CA TYR A 62 -5.52 14.92 20.06
C TYR A 62 -5.39 16.04 21.09
N LYS A 63 -4.31 16.05 21.88
CA LYS A 63 -4.09 17.11 22.87
C LYS A 63 -3.95 18.48 22.21
N LEU A 64 -3.22 18.58 21.11
CA LEU A 64 -3.09 19.81 20.33
C LEU A 64 -4.45 20.30 19.81
N ALA A 65 -5.25 19.39 19.22
CA ALA A 65 -6.59 19.70 18.72
C ALA A 65 -7.60 20.04 19.83
N GLU A 66 -7.41 19.53 21.05
CA GLU A 66 -8.26 19.83 22.20
C GLU A 66 -8.07 21.27 22.71
N ILE A 67 -6.82 21.75 22.72
CA ILE A 67 -6.46 23.00 23.43
C ILE A 67 -6.18 24.18 22.51
N SER A 68 -6.07 23.97 21.19
CA SER A 68 -5.79 25.02 20.22
C SER A 68 -6.89 25.13 19.17
N ASP A 69 -7.31 26.36 18.90
CA ASP A 69 -8.20 26.76 17.82
C ASP A 69 -7.55 26.71 16.42
N ARG A 70 -6.24 26.42 16.35
CA ARG A 70 -5.49 26.24 15.09
C ARG A 70 -5.45 24.80 14.61
N ALA A 71 -6.03 23.86 15.35
CA ALA A 71 -5.87 22.43 15.09
C ALA A 71 -7.20 21.67 15.15
N GLU A 72 -7.49 20.88 14.12
CA GLU A 72 -8.58 19.91 14.10
C GLU A 72 -8.05 18.53 13.73
N ILE A 73 -8.52 17.48 14.39
CA ILE A 73 -8.10 16.10 14.10
C ILE A 73 -9.25 15.28 13.52
N GLU A 74 -8.97 14.50 12.49
CA GLU A 74 -9.93 13.55 11.92
C GLU A 74 -9.35 12.14 11.85
N VAL A 75 -10.22 11.12 11.92
CA VAL A 75 -9.85 9.71 11.75
C VAL A 75 -10.23 9.31 10.33
N TYR A 76 -9.25 8.98 9.49
CA TYR A 76 -9.51 8.60 8.09
C TYR A 76 -9.64 7.08 7.90
N GLY A 77 -9.22 6.28 8.88
CA GLY A 77 -9.28 4.82 8.79
C GLY A 77 -8.84 4.11 10.07
N GLN A 78 -8.78 2.78 9.99
CA GLN A 78 -8.21 1.92 11.01
C GLN A 78 -7.40 0.80 10.35
N THR A 79 -6.28 0.42 10.96
CA THR A 79 -5.47 -0.70 10.47
C THR A 79 -6.11 -2.06 10.76
N HIS A 80 -5.50 -3.13 10.23
CA HIS A 80 -5.89 -4.51 10.56
C HIS A 80 -5.78 -4.80 12.06
N GLU A 81 -4.80 -4.21 12.75
CA GLU A 81 -4.64 -4.32 14.20
C GLU A 81 -5.44 -3.26 15.00
N ARG A 82 -6.42 -2.62 14.35
CA ARG A 82 -7.39 -1.69 14.98
C ARG A 82 -6.77 -0.38 15.49
N ARG A 83 -5.58 0.00 15.00
CA ARG A 83 -4.98 1.29 15.30
C ARG A 83 -5.66 2.38 14.49
N LYS A 84 -5.93 3.52 15.12
CA LYS A 84 -6.51 4.69 14.44
C LYS A 84 -5.51 5.27 13.46
N LEU A 85 -5.98 5.59 12.27
CA LEU A 85 -5.25 6.40 11.30
C LEU A 85 -5.83 7.82 11.34
N VAL A 86 -5.00 8.81 11.63
CA VAL A 86 -5.43 10.18 11.92
C VAL A 86 -4.72 11.18 11.03
N ILE A 87 -5.39 12.30 10.78
CA ILE A 87 -4.78 13.48 10.17
C ILE A 87 -5.07 14.69 11.07
N LEU A 88 -4.01 15.41 11.45
CA LEU A 88 -4.13 16.70 12.10
C LEU A 88 -4.14 17.80 11.04
N ARG A 89 -5.23 18.56 10.99
CA ARG A 89 -5.42 19.73 10.13
C ARG A 89 -4.99 20.96 10.93
N VAL A 90 -4.10 21.77 10.36
CA VAL A 90 -3.57 22.96 11.00
C VAL A 90 -3.69 24.17 10.06
N SER A 91 -4.32 25.24 10.54
CA SER A 91 -4.44 26.54 9.85
C SER A 91 -4.81 27.61 10.87
N THR A 92 -5.15 28.82 10.42
CA THR A 92 -5.73 29.83 11.32
C THR A 92 -7.17 29.48 11.72
N PRO A 93 -7.67 29.96 12.87
CA PRO A 93 -9.06 29.76 13.28
C PRO A 93 -10.06 30.25 12.24
N GLU A 94 -9.75 31.35 11.54
CA GLU A 94 -10.58 31.90 10.48
C GLU A 94 -10.67 30.92 9.29
N ASN A 95 -9.53 30.39 8.84
CA ASN A 95 -9.49 29.42 7.75
C ASN A 95 -10.20 28.10 8.13
N LEU A 96 -10.02 27.62 9.36
CA LEU A 96 -10.70 26.39 9.82
C LEU A 96 -12.21 26.59 9.93
N SER A 97 -12.66 27.73 10.46
CA SER A 97 -14.09 28.05 10.53
C SER A 97 -14.76 28.16 9.14
N ASN A 98 -13.98 28.50 8.12
CA ASN A 98 -14.43 28.66 6.72
C ASN A 98 -13.95 27.51 5.80
N LEU A 99 -13.52 26.38 6.37
CA LEU A 99 -12.79 25.35 5.63
C LEU A 99 -13.61 24.72 4.50
N GLU A 100 -14.92 24.56 4.68
CA GLU A 100 -15.79 23.97 3.64
C GLU A 100 -15.90 24.85 2.39
N ASP A 101 -15.98 26.17 2.55
CA ASP A 101 -16.00 27.10 1.43
C ASP A 101 -14.63 27.22 0.76
N ILE A 102 -13.55 27.22 1.55
CA ILE A 102 -12.16 27.15 1.04
C ILE A 102 -11.96 25.87 0.23
N LYS A 103 -12.39 24.71 0.75
CA LYS A 103 -12.35 23.42 0.07
C LYS A 103 -13.16 23.43 -1.23
N LYS A 104 -14.37 24.01 -1.22
CA LYS A 104 -15.20 24.14 -2.41
C LYS A 104 -14.54 24.98 -3.50
N GLN A 105 -13.88 26.09 -3.14
CA GLN A 105 -13.12 26.90 -4.08
C GLN A 105 -11.90 26.15 -4.62
N HIS A 106 -11.15 25.47 -3.75
CA HIS A 106 -10.02 24.63 -4.13
C HIS A 106 -10.40 23.53 -5.14
N LEU A 107 -11.51 22.82 -4.89
CA LEU A 107 -11.96 21.75 -5.77
C LEU A 107 -12.42 22.23 -7.17
N GLN A 108 -12.63 23.53 -7.38
CA GLN A 108 -12.85 24.06 -8.74
C GLN A 108 -11.61 23.96 -9.63
N PHE A 109 -10.40 23.90 -9.06
CA PHE A 109 -9.17 23.71 -9.84
C PHE A 109 -9.02 22.27 -10.32
N VAL A 110 -9.66 21.29 -9.69
CA VAL A 110 -9.60 19.88 -10.14
C VAL A 110 -10.73 19.51 -11.12
N ASP A 111 -11.74 20.35 -11.27
CA ASP A 111 -12.82 20.15 -12.24
C ASP A 111 -12.41 20.71 -13.62
N PRO A 112 -12.16 19.86 -14.64
CA PRO A 112 -11.76 20.32 -15.96
C PRO A 112 -12.84 21.14 -16.69
N ALA A 113 -14.09 21.14 -16.22
CA ALA A 113 -15.17 21.97 -16.79
C ALA A 113 -15.15 23.41 -16.27
N ILE A 114 -14.44 23.70 -15.18
CA ILE A 114 -14.43 25.02 -14.52
C ILE A 114 -13.07 25.69 -14.75
N THR A 115 -13.07 27.02 -14.86
CA THR A 115 -11.85 27.82 -15.07
C THR A 115 -11.70 28.95 -14.05
N PRO A 116 -11.53 28.64 -12.75
CA PRO A 116 -11.19 29.65 -11.75
C PRO A 116 -9.92 30.43 -12.13
N LYS A 117 -9.82 31.66 -11.61
CA LYS A 117 -8.70 32.61 -11.83
C LYS A 117 -8.11 33.18 -10.54
N ASN A 118 -8.72 32.88 -9.41
CA ASN A 118 -8.31 33.27 -8.06
C ASN A 118 -7.14 32.40 -7.55
N TYR A 119 -6.06 32.31 -8.34
CA TYR A 119 -4.93 31.43 -8.02
C TYR A 119 -4.17 31.84 -6.76
N ASP A 120 -4.28 33.08 -6.29
CA ASP A 120 -3.62 33.56 -5.07
C ASP A 120 -4.55 33.61 -3.85
N ASP A 121 -5.87 33.71 -4.06
CA ASP A 121 -6.81 34.10 -3.01
C ASP A 121 -7.22 32.94 -2.08
N VAL A 122 -7.15 31.70 -2.57
CA VAL A 122 -7.45 30.50 -1.77
C VAL A 122 -6.23 30.18 -0.87
N PRO A 123 -6.37 29.54 0.28
CA PRO A 123 -5.25 28.88 0.96
C PRO A 123 -4.73 27.65 0.18
N ILE A 124 -3.43 27.35 0.24
CA ILE A 124 -2.82 26.18 -0.42
C ILE A 124 -2.96 24.93 0.45
N PHE A 125 -3.24 23.76 -0.15
CA PHE A 125 -3.45 22.52 0.60
C PHE A 125 -2.19 21.67 0.56
N ILE A 126 -1.64 21.35 1.73
CA ILE A 126 -0.33 20.69 1.86
C ILE A 126 -0.48 19.45 2.73
N GLN A 127 -0.15 18.28 2.21
CA GLN A 127 -0.08 17.06 3.00
C GLN A 127 1.36 16.72 3.34
N LEU A 128 1.65 16.66 4.65
CA LEU A 128 2.89 16.12 5.18
C LEU A 128 2.63 14.67 5.63
N ALA A 129 3.08 13.71 4.83
CA ALA A 129 2.81 12.29 5.04
C ALA A 129 4.06 11.52 5.49
N TYR A 130 3.98 10.86 6.65
CA TYR A 130 5.13 10.26 7.31
C TYR A 130 4.97 8.75 7.53
N ASN A 131 6.10 8.03 7.54
CA ASN A 131 6.24 6.67 8.06
C ASN A 131 5.29 5.64 7.41
N VAL A 132 5.28 5.61 6.07
CA VAL A 132 4.62 4.52 5.31
C VAL A 132 5.38 3.20 5.47
N HIS A 133 6.68 3.26 5.71
CA HIS A 133 7.46 2.14 6.22
C HIS A 133 7.64 2.28 7.73
N GLY A 134 7.14 1.33 8.50
CA GLY A 134 7.09 1.46 9.96
C GLY A 134 8.47 1.56 10.63
N ASN A 135 9.50 0.96 10.03
CA ASN A 135 10.88 0.99 10.53
C ASN A 135 11.74 2.14 9.96
N GLU A 136 11.10 3.21 9.49
CA GLU A 136 11.74 4.48 9.12
C GLU A 136 11.22 5.57 10.09
N PRO A 137 11.61 5.49 11.38
CA PRO A 137 10.85 6.06 12.48
C PRO A 137 10.96 7.58 12.63
N SER A 138 12.01 8.22 12.08
CA SER A 138 12.29 9.65 12.29
C SER A 138 11.20 10.57 11.76
N GLY A 139 10.50 10.15 10.71
CA GLY A 139 9.38 10.90 10.13
C GLY A 139 8.26 11.18 11.14
N SER A 140 7.85 10.20 11.94
CA SER A 140 6.75 10.42 12.88
C SER A 140 7.14 11.30 14.07
N GLU A 141 8.40 11.27 14.51
CA GLU A 141 8.87 12.20 15.53
C GLU A 141 8.93 13.63 14.96
N ALA A 142 9.39 13.77 13.71
CA ALA A 142 9.35 15.04 13.00
C ALA A 142 7.91 15.56 12.82
N ALA A 143 6.93 14.68 12.68
CA ALA A 143 5.51 15.06 12.66
C ALA A 143 5.06 15.69 13.98
N LEU A 144 5.51 15.19 15.15
CA LEU A 144 5.21 15.79 16.46
C LEU A 144 5.80 17.21 16.57
N LEU A 145 7.06 17.37 16.17
CA LEU A 145 7.75 18.67 16.17
C LEU A 145 7.09 19.66 15.21
N THR A 146 6.71 19.20 14.01
CA THR A 146 6.03 20.00 13.00
C THR A 146 4.65 20.44 13.46
N ALA A 147 3.86 19.51 14.02
CA ALA A 147 2.54 19.80 14.56
C ALA A 147 2.63 20.84 15.69
N TYR A 148 3.53 20.65 16.66
CA TYR A 148 3.75 21.63 17.71
C TYR A 148 4.16 23.00 17.16
N THR A 149 5.09 23.04 16.18
CA THR A 149 5.57 24.29 15.59
C THR A 149 4.44 25.07 14.94
N LEU A 150 3.63 24.42 14.11
CA LEU A 150 2.53 25.08 13.41
C LEU A 150 1.40 25.49 14.36
N VAL A 151 1.16 24.73 15.43
CA VAL A 151 0.07 25.02 16.37
C VAL A 151 0.48 26.09 17.41
N ALA A 152 1.68 26.00 17.96
CA ALA A 152 2.10 26.81 19.10
C ALA A 152 2.95 28.04 18.76
N SER A 153 3.66 28.07 17.63
CA SER A 153 4.53 29.21 17.30
C SER A 153 3.72 30.46 16.92
N ASN A 154 4.16 31.61 17.42
CA ASN A 154 3.68 32.94 17.06
C ASN A 154 4.73 33.75 16.30
N SER A 155 5.74 33.08 15.72
CA SER A 155 6.66 33.76 14.82
C SER A 155 5.92 34.27 13.59
N SER A 156 6.36 35.40 13.04
CA SER A 156 5.73 36.00 11.85
C SER A 156 5.75 35.06 10.63
N GLU A 157 6.80 34.25 10.51
CA GLU A 157 6.94 33.22 9.47
C GLU A 157 5.83 32.17 9.56
N ILE A 158 5.61 31.58 10.75
CA ILE A 158 4.57 30.56 10.93
C ILE A 158 3.16 31.15 10.78
N GLN A 159 2.92 32.36 11.29
CA GLN A 159 1.64 33.04 11.07
C GLN A 159 1.36 33.26 9.58
N ASN A 160 2.36 33.68 8.81
CA ASN A 160 2.22 33.82 7.37
C ASN A 160 1.89 32.47 6.68
N TYR A 161 2.50 31.38 7.12
CA TYR A 161 2.20 30.05 6.57
C TYR A 161 0.76 29.64 6.84
N LEU A 162 0.28 29.78 8.08
CA LEU A 162 -1.08 29.39 8.47
C LEU A 162 -2.15 30.23 7.77
N ASN A 163 -1.90 31.54 7.60
CA ASN A 163 -2.82 32.43 6.88
C ASN A 163 -3.04 32.00 5.42
N ASN A 164 -2.02 31.41 4.81
CA ASN A 164 -2.00 31.08 3.39
C ASN A 164 -2.14 29.59 3.09
N SER A 165 -2.30 28.72 4.09
CA SER A 165 -2.34 27.28 3.88
C SER A 165 -3.28 26.54 4.83
N VAL A 166 -3.71 25.35 4.39
CA VAL A 166 -4.26 24.30 5.25
C VAL A 166 -3.28 23.14 5.19
N VAL A 167 -2.62 22.85 6.32
CA VAL A 167 -1.61 21.79 6.42
C VAL A 167 -2.24 20.54 7.03
N PHE A 168 -2.08 19.41 6.37
CA PHE A 168 -2.55 18.08 6.79
C PHE A 168 -1.35 17.24 7.21
N ILE A 169 -1.23 16.94 8.51
CA ILE A 169 -0.16 16.12 9.06
C ILE A 169 -0.70 14.71 9.26
N ASP A 170 -0.19 13.76 8.47
CA ASP A 170 -0.42 12.32 8.65
C ASP A 170 0.82 11.70 9.30
N PRO A 171 0.83 11.53 10.63
CA PRO A 171 2.04 11.27 11.40
C PRO A 171 2.58 9.84 11.20
N THR A 172 1.73 8.89 10.82
CA THR A 172 2.06 7.47 10.78
C THR A 172 1.10 6.72 9.88
N ILE A 173 1.49 6.54 8.62
CA ILE A 173 0.70 5.78 7.64
C ILE A 173 0.67 4.28 7.97
N ASN A 174 1.77 3.73 8.52
CA ASN A 174 1.90 2.31 8.86
C ASN A 174 2.13 2.09 10.38
N PRO A 175 1.12 2.29 11.23
CA PRO A 175 1.33 2.16 12.67
C PRO A 175 1.50 0.71 13.13
N ASP A 176 1.03 -0.28 12.37
CA ASP A 176 1.22 -1.70 12.67
C ASP A 176 2.69 -2.12 12.51
N GLY A 177 3.34 -1.64 11.44
CA GLY A 177 4.78 -1.79 11.26
C GLY A 177 5.59 -0.93 12.23
N ARG A 178 5.15 0.31 12.47
CA ARG A 178 5.83 1.26 13.37
C ARG A 178 5.95 0.70 14.77
N ASP A 179 4.83 0.30 15.39
CA ASP A 179 4.88 -0.20 16.76
C ASP A 179 5.72 -1.48 16.86
N ARG A 180 5.74 -2.34 15.82
CA ARG A 180 6.65 -3.49 15.78
C ARG A 180 8.12 -3.06 15.86
N HIS A 181 8.49 -2.04 15.11
CA HIS A 181 9.84 -1.46 15.13
C HIS A 181 10.14 -0.75 16.45
N THR A 182 9.28 0.17 16.87
CA THR A 182 9.43 0.98 18.07
C THR A 182 9.60 0.12 19.33
N GLN A 183 8.83 -0.96 19.46
CA GLN A 183 8.98 -1.89 20.57
C GLN A 183 10.32 -2.61 20.53
N TRP A 184 10.80 -3.01 19.34
CA TRP A 184 12.11 -3.62 19.18
C TRP A 184 13.25 -2.68 19.58
N ALA A 185 13.30 -1.49 19.01
CA ALA A 185 14.35 -0.51 19.27
C ALA A 185 14.39 -0.10 20.75
N ASN A 186 13.23 0.20 21.36
CA ASN A 186 13.16 0.60 22.76
C ASN A 186 13.46 -0.56 23.72
N GLN A 187 13.15 -1.81 23.36
CA GLN A 187 13.47 -2.97 24.19
C GLN A 187 14.98 -3.20 24.32
N TYR A 188 15.74 -2.94 23.25
CA TYR A 188 17.19 -3.11 23.23
C TYR A 188 17.97 -1.85 23.64
N LYS A 189 17.30 -0.69 23.75
CA LYS A 189 17.92 0.56 24.19
C LYS A 189 18.58 0.40 25.57
N ALA A 190 19.88 0.68 25.63
CA ALA A 190 20.64 0.77 26.87
C ALA A 190 20.70 2.22 27.41
N ILE A 191 20.95 2.39 28.71
CA ILE A 191 21.21 3.72 29.30
C ILE A 191 22.46 4.34 28.66
N SER A 192 23.50 3.52 28.48
CA SER A 192 24.65 3.86 27.65
C SER A 192 24.39 3.35 26.25
N LEU A 193 24.05 4.26 25.32
CA LEU A 193 23.69 3.91 23.95
C LEU A 193 24.82 3.12 23.26
N VAL A 194 24.44 2.07 22.52
CA VAL A 194 25.36 1.21 21.77
C VAL A 194 25.29 1.58 20.30
N SER A 195 26.39 2.08 19.74
CA SER A 195 26.45 2.49 18.33
C SER A 195 26.86 1.37 17.38
N ASP A 196 27.41 0.26 17.89
CA ASP A 196 27.89 -0.85 17.06
C ASP A 196 26.77 -1.40 16.15
N ASN A 197 27.03 -1.40 14.84
CA ASN A 197 26.09 -1.85 13.81
C ASN A 197 25.60 -3.29 13.97
N ALA A 198 26.33 -4.14 14.70
CA ALA A 198 25.95 -5.52 14.99
C ALA A 198 24.99 -5.67 16.17
N ASP A 199 24.73 -4.60 16.94
CA ASP A 199 23.83 -4.66 18.09
C ASP A 199 22.40 -5.07 17.68
N ALA A 200 21.71 -5.77 18.60
CA ALA A 200 20.37 -6.26 18.35
C ALA A 200 19.37 -5.12 18.08
N GLU A 201 19.56 -3.93 18.67
CA GLU A 201 18.73 -2.75 18.44
C GLU A 201 18.57 -2.44 16.94
N HIS A 202 19.68 -2.49 16.19
CA HIS A 202 19.74 -2.10 14.78
C HIS A 202 19.31 -3.20 13.80
N ASN A 203 19.11 -4.43 14.31
CA ASN A 203 18.96 -5.66 13.53
C ASN A 203 17.63 -6.38 13.84
N GLU A 204 16.52 -5.81 13.39
CA GLU A 204 15.17 -6.36 13.55
C GLU A 204 15.05 -7.83 13.09
N MET A 205 14.40 -8.63 13.92
CA MET A 205 14.01 -10.00 13.57
C MET A 205 12.89 -10.03 12.53
N TRP A 206 12.70 -11.21 11.92
CA TRP A 206 11.57 -11.46 11.04
C TRP A 206 10.24 -11.53 11.83
N PRO A 207 9.14 -10.92 11.37
CA PRO A 207 9.06 -9.95 10.28
C PRO A 207 9.50 -8.57 10.78
N ARG A 208 10.24 -7.82 9.96
CA ARG A 208 10.71 -6.47 10.31
C ARG A 208 9.56 -5.45 10.38
N GLY A 209 9.76 -4.28 10.96
CA GLY A 209 8.74 -3.24 11.08
C GLY A 209 8.41 -2.48 9.79
N ARG A 210 9.13 -2.70 8.68
CA ARG A 210 8.89 -2.01 7.40
C ARG A 210 7.45 -2.11 6.91
N THR A 211 6.85 -3.28 7.03
CA THR A 211 5.57 -3.64 6.40
C THR A 211 4.41 -3.69 7.39
N ASN A 212 3.18 -3.66 6.90
CA ASN A 212 1.98 -3.66 7.74
C ASN A 212 1.69 -5.03 8.41
N HIS A 213 0.47 -5.23 8.92
CA HIS A 213 0.02 -6.48 9.55
C HIS A 213 0.23 -7.73 8.68
N TYR A 214 -0.22 -7.68 7.41
CA TYR A 214 -0.06 -8.78 6.45
C TYR A 214 1.30 -8.74 5.74
N TRP A 215 2.24 -7.93 6.21
CA TRP A 215 3.58 -7.75 5.65
C TRP A 215 3.63 -7.20 4.22
N PHE A 216 2.64 -6.38 3.85
CA PHE A 216 2.63 -5.63 2.61
C PHE A 216 3.47 -4.37 2.73
N ASP A 217 4.11 -4.00 1.62
CA ASP A 217 4.69 -2.67 1.45
C ASP A 217 3.56 -1.67 1.15
N LEU A 218 3.28 -0.76 2.09
CA LEU A 218 2.22 0.23 1.88
C LEU A 218 2.64 1.32 0.88
N ASN A 219 3.95 1.52 0.63
CA ASN A 219 4.41 2.37 -0.45
C ASN A 219 4.36 1.66 -1.82
N ARG A 220 3.64 0.55 -1.94
CA ARG A 220 3.21 -0.04 -3.22
C ARG A 220 1.69 -0.16 -3.31
N ASP A 221 0.98 0.28 -2.28
CA ASP A 221 -0.44 -0.02 -2.13
C ASP A 221 -1.36 1.18 -2.40
N TRP A 222 -0.84 2.37 -2.70
CA TRP A 222 -1.70 3.50 -3.10
C TRP A 222 -2.43 3.21 -4.41
N LEU A 223 -1.76 2.61 -5.41
CA LEU A 223 -2.44 2.21 -6.65
C LEU A 223 -3.31 0.96 -6.44
N LEU A 224 -2.85 -0.02 -5.65
CA LEU A 224 -3.53 -1.31 -5.52
C LEU A 224 -4.71 -1.27 -4.54
N ALA A 225 -4.64 -0.39 -3.55
CA ALA A 225 -5.65 -0.14 -2.53
C ALA A 225 -6.18 -1.42 -1.88
N VAL A 226 -5.28 -2.33 -1.52
CA VAL A 226 -5.62 -3.64 -0.95
C VAL A 226 -5.89 -3.52 0.54
N ASN A 227 -5.11 -2.71 1.25
CA ASN A 227 -5.15 -2.61 2.71
C ASN A 227 -6.01 -1.42 3.18
N PRO A 228 -6.62 -1.51 4.38
CA PRO A 228 -7.48 -0.46 4.91
C PRO A 228 -6.77 0.88 5.12
N GLU A 229 -5.44 0.87 5.35
CA GLU A 229 -4.60 2.05 5.40
C GLU A 229 -4.70 2.85 4.09
N SER A 230 -4.48 2.17 2.96
CA SER A 230 -4.53 2.74 1.61
C SER A 230 -5.97 3.08 1.20
N GLU A 231 -6.96 2.24 1.53
CA GLU A 231 -8.38 2.54 1.22
C GLU A 231 -8.87 3.81 1.93
N GLY A 232 -8.56 3.96 3.23
CA GLY A 232 -8.87 5.16 3.99
C GLY A 232 -8.13 6.39 3.44
N LYS A 233 -6.84 6.23 3.14
CA LYS A 233 -6.00 7.30 2.57
C LYS A 233 -6.52 7.78 1.23
N LEU A 234 -6.90 6.89 0.33
CA LEU A 234 -7.45 7.25 -0.98
C LEU A 234 -8.80 7.96 -0.87
N LYS A 235 -9.67 7.52 0.03
CA LYS A 235 -10.94 8.20 0.28
C LYS A 235 -10.67 9.64 0.72
N TRP A 236 -9.81 9.82 1.71
CA TRP A 236 -9.40 11.14 2.19
C TRP A 236 -8.76 11.97 1.06
N TYR A 237 -7.84 11.38 0.31
CA TYR A 237 -7.12 12.07 -0.77
C TYR A 237 -8.08 12.61 -1.83
N HIS A 238 -9.04 11.79 -2.27
CA HIS A 238 -10.05 12.21 -3.24
C HIS A 238 -11.12 13.17 -2.69
N ASP A 239 -11.15 13.40 -1.38
CA ASP A 239 -11.98 14.44 -0.78
C ASP A 239 -11.24 15.79 -0.76
N TRP A 240 -9.90 15.79 -0.72
CA TRP A 240 -9.09 17.01 -0.48
C TRP A 240 -8.23 17.47 -1.68
N TYR A 241 -7.73 16.55 -2.52
CA TYR A 241 -6.77 16.82 -3.61
C TYR A 241 -5.68 17.84 -3.25
N PRO A 242 -4.79 17.53 -2.29
CA PRO A 242 -3.72 18.46 -1.87
C PRO A 242 -2.88 18.93 -3.07
N ASN A 243 -2.37 20.15 -3.00
CA ASN A 243 -1.48 20.69 -4.03
C ASN A 243 -0.05 20.16 -3.89
N VAL A 244 0.39 19.90 -2.65
CA VAL A 244 1.70 19.33 -2.34
C VAL A 244 1.52 18.15 -1.40
N VAL A 245 2.24 17.06 -1.65
CA VAL A 245 2.24 15.86 -0.81
C VAL A 245 3.68 15.44 -0.59
N THR A 246 4.06 15.14 0.65
CA THR A 246 5.39 14.59 0.95
C THR A 246 5.32 13.09 1.22
N ASP A 247 6.39 12.38 0.90
CA ASP A 247 6.61 10.97 1.22
C ASP A 247 7.95 10.87 1.98
N PHE A 248 7.88 10.84 3.30
CA PHE A 248 9.06 10.84 4.17
C PHE A 248 9.55 9.41 4.46
N HIS A 249 10.79 9.15 4.06
CA HIS A 249 11.46 7.85 4.09
C HIS A 249 12.85 7.87 4.72
N GLU A 250 13.41 6.68 4.93
CA GLU A 250 14.80 6.47 5.32
C GLU A 250 15.54 5.41 4.48
N MET A 251 16.85 5.61 4.37
CA MET A 251 17.82 4.75 3.68
C MET A 251 18.81 4.10 4.66
N GLY A 252 19.81 3.41 4.12
CA GLY A 252 20.93 2.88 4.89
C GLY A 252 21.65 3.95 5.72
N THR A 253 22.25 3.52 6.82
CA THR A 253 22.91 4.38 7.82
C THR A 253 24.04 5.24 7.23
N ASN A 254 24.77 4.72 6.26
CA ASN A 254 25.87 5.43 5.56
C ASN A 254 25.39 6.30 4.37
N SER A 255 24.09 6.45 4.15
CA SER A 255 23.58 7.34 3.11
C SER A 255 23.65 8.81 3.54
N ASN A 256 23.35 9.72 2.60
CA ASN A 256 23.13 11.15 2.88
C ASN A 256 21.64 11.48 2.68
N PHE A 257 21.21 12.71 2.97
CA PHE A 257 19.83 13.11 2.78
C PHE A 257 19.50 13.26 1.29
N PHE A 258 18.35 12.77 0.82
CA PHE A 258 17.88 12.98 -0.54
C PHE A 258 16.55 13.73 -0.56
N PHE A 259 16.42 14.57 -1.59
CA PHE A 259 15.18 15.24 -1.94
C PHE A 259 15.09 15.40 -3.47
N GLU A 260 13.88 15.70 -3.95
CA GLU A 260 13.61 15.98 -5.36
C GLU A 260 14.50 17.09 -5.95
N PRO A 261 14.88 17.03 -7.24
CA PRO A 261 14.35 16.15 -8.28
C PRO A 261 14.94 14.73 -8.29
N MET A 262 14.12 13.74 -8.65
CA MET A 262 14.50 12.37 -8.98
C MET A 262 15.44 12.26 -10.19
N LYS A 263 16.01 11.07 -10.39
CA LYS A 263 16.76 10.73 -11.61
C LYS A 263 15.82 10.77 -12.82
N ALA A 264 16.26 11.41 -13.91
CA ALA A 264 15.49 11.52 -15.15
C ALA A 264 15.46 10.20 -15.96
N ILE A 265 14.85 9.15 -15.39
CA ILE A 265 14.65 7.85 -16.02
C ILE A 265 13.18 7.45 -16.00
N GLY A 266 12.75 6.74 -17.04
CA GLY A 266 11.39 6.21 -17.13
C GLY A 266 11.01 5.75 -18.53
N SER A 267 9.70 5.52 -18.74
CA SER A 267 9.16 5.29 -20.07
C SER A 267 9.46 6.49 -20.98
N LYS A 268 9.70 6.25 -22.28
CA LYS A 268 9.96 7.35 -23.24
C LYS A 268 8.81 8.37 -23.35
N ASP A 269 7.62 8.00 -22.94
CA ASP A 269 6.41 8.83 -22.96
C ASP A 269 5.62 8.62 -21.65
N PRO A 270 6.07 9.22 -20.52
CA PRO A 270 5.43 9.04 -19.23
C PRO A 270 4.05 9.72 -19.19
N ILE A 271 3.10 9.10 -18.47
CA ILE A 271 1.75 9.66 -18.25
C ILE A 271 1.82 10.96 -17.43
N MET A 272 2.77 11.00 -16.49
CA MET A 272 3.04 12.17 -15.65
C MET A 272 3.54 13.33 -16.52
N PRO A 273 2.92 14.52 -16.43
CA PRO A 273 3.36 15.67 -17.21
C PRO A 273 4.79 16.10 -16.85
N LYS A 274 5.53 16.51 -17.88
CA LYS A 274 6.92 16.98 -17.76
C LYS A 274 7.08 18.14 -16.79
N GLU A 275 6.10 19.04 -16.79
CA GLU A 275 6.07 20.22 -15.93
C GLU A 275 6.03 19.86 -14.44
N ASN A 276 5.57 18.65 -14.08
CA ASN A 276 5.59 18.17 -12.70
C ASN A 276 7.03 17.89 -12.24
N TYR A 277 7.68 16.93 -12.89
CA TYR A 277 8.94 16.38 -12.40
C TYR A 277 10.17 17.19 -12.85
N GLU A 278 10.05 18.07 -13.85
CA GLU A 278 11.10 19.01 -14.22
C GLU A 278 10.88 20.40 -13.65
N ASP A 279 9.70 21.02 -13.82
CA ASP A 279 9.56 22.43 -13.43
C ASP A 279 9.28 22.58 -11.93
N LEU A 280 8.27 21.88 -11.40
CA LEU A 280 7.88 22.02 -10.00
C LEU A 280 8.93 21.45 -9.03
N ASN A 281 9.52 20.30 -9.33
CA ASN A 281 10.61 19.76 -8.52
C ASN A 281 11.82 20.72 -8.46
N ASN A 282 12.25 21.27 -9.61
CA ASN A 282 13.35 22.24 -9.62
C ASN A 282 12.97 23.57 -8.96
N LEU A 283 11.69 23.94 -8.92
CA LEU A 283 11.20 25.11 -8.17
C LEU A 283 11.37 24.91 -6.66
N PHE A 284 11.13 23.70 -6.15
CA PHE A 284 11.22 23.37 -4.72
C PHE A 284 12.64 23.06 -4.24
N ALA A 285 13.47 22.46 -5.08
CA ALA A 285 14.81 22.01 -4.70
C ALA A 285 15.69 23.08 -4.00
N PRO A 286 15.72 24.37 -4.42
CA PRO A 286 16.49 25.41 -3.73
C PRO A 286 16.08 25.65 -2.27
N TYR A 287 14.81 25.42 -1.93
CA TYR A 287 14.34 25.55 -0.54
C TYR A 287 14.94 24.46 0.35
N PHE A 288 14.99 23.23 -0.14
CA PHE A 288 15.56 22.09 0.58
C PHE A 288 17.08 22.19 0.65
N ALA A 289 17.73 22.53 -0.46
CA ALA A 289 19.18 22.77 -0.51
C ALA A 289 19.60 23.80 0.54
N LYS A 290 18.98 24.98 0.53
CA LYS A 290 19.23 26.03 1.53
C LYS A 290 19.02 25.52 2.96
N THR A 291 17.93 24.78 3.19
CA THR A 291 17.60 24.26 4.51
C THR A 291 18.65 23.26 5.02
N MET A 292 19.14 22.38 4.14
CA MET A 292 20.19 21.41 4.49
C MET A 292 21.56 22.08 4.67
N ASP A 293 21.88 23.07 3.82
CA ASP A 293 23.10 23.90 3.93
C ASP A 293 23.15 24.62 5.29
N GLU A 294 22.04 25.22 5.73
CA GLU A 294 21.93 25.94 7.01
C GLU A 294 22.22 25.05 8.23
N ILE A 295 21.88 23.76 8.17
CA ILE A 295 22.07 22.80 9.26
C ILE A 295 23.30 21.90 9.05
N GLY A 296 24.05 22.12 7.97
CA GLY A 296 25.25 21.38 7.61
C GLY A 296 25.02 19.90 7.28
N SER A 297 23.81 19.53 6.84
CA SER A 297 23.53 18.13 6.45
C SER A 297 23.89 17.92 4.99
N LEU A 298 24.69 16.90 4.70
CA LEU A 298 24.99 16.52 3.32
C LEU A 298 23.75 15.96 2.63
N TYR A 299 23.59 16.33 1.36
CA TYR A 299 22.48 15.86 0.55
C TYR A 299 22.88 15.55 -0.88
N PHE A 300 22.00 14.85 -1.59
CA PHE A 300 22.10 14.59 -3.02
C PHE A 300 20.72 14.65 -3.68
N THR A 301 20.68 14.90 -4.98
CA THR A 301 19.47 14.94 -5.82
C THR A 301 19.82 14.41 -7.21
N LYS A 302 18.82 14.18 -8.08
CA LYS A 302 18.97 13.76 -9.49
C LYS A 302 19.56 12.36 -9.69
N GLU A 303 19.62 11.57 -8.62
CA GLU A 303 20.25 10.27 -8.57
C GLU A 303 19.35 9.25 -7.86
N ALA A 304 19.64 7.95 -8.07
CA ALA A 304 19.03 6.76 -7.43
C ALA A 304 17.52 6.50 -7.66
N PHE A 305 16.65 7.43 -7.31
CA PHE A 305 15.19 7.24 -7.28
C PHE A 305 14.51 7.71 -8.57
N ASP A 306 13.41 7.06 -8.93
CA ASP A 306 12.58 7.41 -10.08
C ASP A 306 11.08 7.37 -9.78
N GLY A 307 10.32 8.08 -10.60
CA GLY A 307 8.87 8.20 -10.51
C GLY A 307 8.14 7.27 -11.48
N THR A 308 8.74 6.13 -11.83
CA THR A 308 8.12 5.21 -12.80
C THR A 308 6.84 4.64 -12.19
N TYR A 309 6.93 3.82 -11.15
CA TYR A 309 5.74 3.22 -10.56
C TYR A 309 4.73 4.29 -10.09
N PRO A 310 3.45 4.22 -10.50
CA PRO A 310 2.42 5.25 -10.25
C PRO A 310 1.73 5.15 -8.88
N GLY A 311 2.18 4.22 -8.03
CA GLY A 311 1.55 3.92 -6.74
C GLY A 311 2.43 4.22 -5.54
N TYR A 312 3.49 5.03 -5.68
CA TYR A 312 4.21 5.58 -4.54
C TYR A 312 3.43 6.74 -3.94
N GLY A 313 3.67 7.03 -2.65
CA GLY A 313 3.28 8.30 -2.04
C GLY A 313 3.89 9.48 -2.80
N SER A 314 5.08 9.29 -3.36
CA SER A 314 5.81 10.24 -4.21
C SER A 314 5.49 10.19 -5.72
N SER A 315 4.42 9.52 -6.16
CA SER A 315 4.07 9.47 -7.60
C SER A 315 2.57 9.38 -7.90
N TYR A 316 1.79 8.74 -7.03
CA TYR A 316 0.33 8.71 -7.16
C TYR A 316 -0.27 10.13 -7.15
N PRO A 317 0.13 11.03 -6.22
CA PRO A 317 -0.40 12.40 -6.22
C PRO A 317 -0.04 13.21 -7.47
N ASP A 318 1.10 12.96 -8.11
CA ASP A 318 1.47 13.61 -9.38
C ASP A 318 0.51 13.24 -10.51
N LEU A 319 -0.03 12.02 -10.48
CA LEU A 319 -1.10 11.57 -11.37
C LEU A 319 -2.49 12.06 -10.97
N GLN A 320 -2.56 12.90 -9.93
CA GLN A 320 -3.77 13.58 -9.46
C GLN A 320 -3.60 15.11 -9.43
N GLY A 321 -2.59 15.65 -10.12
CA GLY A 321 -2.36 17.09 -10.28
C GLY A 321 -1.76 17.77 -9.04
N ALA A 322 -1.20 17.01 -8.10
CA ALA A 322 -0.37 17.53 -7.02
C ALA A 322 1.11 17.55 -7.45
N LEU A 323 1.96 18.14 -6.62
CA LEU A 323 3.39 17.88 -6.57
C LEU A 323 3.69 16.91 -5.41
N ALA A 324 4.17 15.71 -5.71
CA ALA A 324 4.61 14.75 -4.72
C ALA A 324 6.14 14.84 -4.52
N LEU A 325 6.60 14.80 -3.28
CA LEU A 325 8.00 15.00 -2.93
C LEU A 325 8.53 13.83 -2.10
N LEU A 326 9.51 13.10 -2.64
CA LEU A 326 10.24 12.08 -1.89
C LEU A 326 11.35 12.71 -1.04
N PHE A 327 11.40 12.33 0.23
CA PHE A 327 12.54 12.59 1.11
C PHE A 327 13.10 11.29 1.64
N GLU A 328 14.41 11.12 1.56
CA GLU A 328 15.09 9.89 1.96
C GLU A 328 16.23 10.26 2.93
N GLN A 329 16.08 9.89 4.20
CA GLN A 329 17.02 10.23 5.28
C GLN A 329 17.91 9.04 5.64
N ALA A 330 19.21 9.25 5.88
CA ALA A 330 20.04 8.20 6.46
C ALA A 330 19.46 7.71 7.80
N SER A 331 19.22 6.41 7.94
CA SER A 331 18.60 5.86 9.14
C SER A 331 19.60 5.70 10.27
N SER A 332 19.22 6.10 11.49
CA SER A 332 19.94 5.70 12.70
C SER A 332 19.60 4.27 13.12
N ARG A 333 18.56 3.64 12.53
CA ARG A 333 17.95 2.33 12.83
C ARG A 333 17.46 2.11 14.27
N GLY A 334 18.03 2.81 15.22
CA GLY A 334 17.73 2.90 16.63
C GLY A 334 18.09 4.31 17.12
N HIS A 335 18.69 4.43 18.30
CA HIS A 335 18.97 5.69 18.98
C HIS A 335 20.33 6.32 18.59
N LEU A 336 21.35 5.49 18.37
CA LEU A 336 22.70 5.90 17.97
C LEU A 336 23.35 4.77 17.17
N GLN A 337 24.01 5.09 16.06
CA GLN A 337 24.61 4.06 15.20
C GLN A 337 25.92 4.54 14.55
N ASP A 338 26.88 3.64 14.39
CA ASP A 338 28.17 3.90 13.74
C ASP A 338 28.02 4.11 12.23
N THR A 339 28.71 5.13 11.72
CA THR A 339 28.87 5.44 10.30
C THR A 339 30.35 5.46 9.93
N ASP A 340 30.64 5.52 8.63
CA ASP A 340 32.01 5.68 8.14
C ASP A 340 32.68 7.00 8.61
N TYR A 341 31.88 7.96 9.11
CA TYR A 341 32.32 9.29 9.53
C TYR A 341 32.11 9.59 11.02
N GLY A 342 31.76 8.58 11.84
CA GLY A 342 31.51 8.74 13.27
C GLY A 342 30.21 8.07 13.68
N THR A 343 29.30 8.80 14.31
CA THR A 343 27.98 8.26 14.70
C THR A 343 26.85 9.13 14.18
N ILE A 344 25.71 8.51 13.91
CA ILE A 344 24.44 9.17 13.58
C ILE A 344 23.46 8.91 14.73
N SER A 345 22.87 9.98 15.26
CA SER A 345 21.87 9.88 16.34
C SER A 345 20.46 9.97 15.79
N PHE A 346 19.50 9.45 16.54
CA PHE A 346 18.09 9.58 16.18
C PHE A 346 17.64 11.05 16.14
N GLY A 347 18.15 11.89 17.05
CA GLY A 347 17.91 13.34 17.00
C GLY A 347 18.35 13.99 15.68
N PHE A 348 19.48 13.55 15.10
CA PHE A 348 19.95 14.05 13.80
C PHE A 348 18.99 13.69 12.67
N THR A 349 18.52 12.44 12.60
CA THR A 349 17.62 11.98 11.53
C THR A 349 16.26 12.68 11.62
N ILE A 350 15.76 12.89 12.84
CA ILE A 350 14.53 13.64 13.11
C ILE A 350 14.66 15.10 12.66
N ARG A 351 15.79 15.76 12.96
CA ARG A 351 16.01 17.16 12.62
C ARG A 351 15.85 17.40 11.13
N ASN A 352 16.46 16.57 10.29
CA ASN A 352 16.44 16.79 8.84
C ASN A 352 15.02 16.67 8.28
N GLN A 353 14.26 15.66 8.71
CA GLN A 353 12.85 15.50 8.32
C GLN A 353 11.99 16.67 8.79
N TYR A 354 12.17 17.13 10.04
CA TYR A 354 11.45 18.29 10.57
C TYR A 354 11.77 19.57 9.79
N ARG A 355 13.04 19.83 9.49
CA ARG A 355 13.46 21.02 8.72
C ARG A 355 12.89 20.99 7.29
N SER A 356 12.92 19.84 6.62
CA SER A 356 12.33 19.66 5.30
C SER A 356 10.79 19.79 5.30
N SER A 357 10.13 19.42 6.41
CA SER A 357 8.69 19.63 6.59
C SER A 357 8.33 21.12 6.59
N ILE A 358 9.05 21.94 7.36
CA ILE A 358 8.82 23.39 7.40
C ILE A 358 9.20 24.05 6.07
N ALA A 359 10.30 23.60 5.43
CA ALA A 359 10.70 24.08 4.11
C ALA A 359 9.65 23.76 3.02
N THR A 360 8.98 22.62 3.12
CA THR A 360 7.87 22.27 2.21
C THR A 360 6.71 23.23 2.36
N VAL A 361 6.32 23.54 3.61
CA VAL A 361 5.24 24.50 3.88
C VAL A 361 5.59 25.88 3.33
N LYS A 362 6.82 26.33 3.54
CA LYS A 362 7.35 27.58 3.00
C LYS A 362 7.26 27.63 1.48
N ALA A 363 7.84 26.65 0.79
CA ALA A 363 7.89 26.60 -0.66
C ALA A 363 6.49 26.56 -1.28
N ALA A 364 5.57 25.80 -0.67
CA ALA A 364 4.18 25.74 -1.12
C ALA A 364 3.42 27.06 -0.96
N VAL A 365 3.62 27.76 0.17
CA VAL A 365 2.98 29.06 0.41
C VAL A 365 3.51 30.14 -0.54
N GLU A 366 4.82 30.20 -0.73
CA GLU A 366 5.46 31.18 -1.63
C GLU A 366 5.13 30.93 -3.10
N ASN A 367 4.78 29.70 -3.49
CA ASN A 367 4.48 29.32 -4.87
C ASN A 367 3.01 28.90 -5.10
N LYS A 368 2.09 29.31 -4.22
CA LYS A 368 0.70 28.84 -4.20
C LYS A 368 -0.05 29.03 -5.54
N ALA A 369 0.15 30.16 -6.22
CA ALA A 369 -0.49 30.42 -7.50
C ALA A 369 0.01 29.51 -8.62
N VAL A 370 1.32 29.25 -8.65
CA VAL A 370 1.95 28.34 -9.62
C VAL A 370 1.40 26.92 -9.44
N LEU A 371 1.33 26.44 -8.20
CA LEU A 371 0.83 25.10 -7.88
C LEU A 371 -0.65 24.91 -8.26
N ARG A 372 -1.51 25.89 -7.97
CA ARG A 372 -2.94 25.82 -8.36
C ARG A 372 -3.14 25.90 -9.86
N LYS A 373 -2.39 26.78 -10.53
CA LYS A 373 -2.42 26.88 -11.99
C LYS A 373 -1.99 25.55 -12.62
N TYR A 374 -0.93 24.94 -12.13
CA TYR A 374 -0.50 23.62 -12.56
C TYR A 374 -1.60 22.57 -12.36
N GLN A 375 -2.20 22.47 -11.16
CA GLN A 375 -3.27 21.51 -10.87
C GLN A 375 -4.46 21.67 -11.84
N GLN A 376 -4.84 22.92 -12.14
CA GLN A 376 -5.89 23.20 -13.13
C GLN A 376 -5.50 22.76 -14.54
N ASP A 377 -4.30 23.12 -14.99
CA ASP A 377 -3.81 22.79 -16.32
C ASP A 377 -3.64 21.27 -16.48
N PHE A 378 -3.27 20.56 -15.42
CA PHE A 378 -3.16 19.11 -15.36
C PHE A 378 -4.48 18.43 -15.77
N PHE A 379 -5.58 18.75 -15.09
CA PHE A 379 -6.88 18.13 -15.37
C PHE A 379 -7.47 18.58 -16.70
N LYS A 380 -7.33 19.87 -17.05
CA LYS A 380 -7.84 20.41 -18.32
C LYS A 380 -7.13 19.87 -19.53
N SER A 381 -5.80 19.83 -19.50
CA SER A 381 -5.00 19.34 -20.62
C SER A 381 -5.32 17.88 -20.92
N ALA A 382 -5.61 17.07 -19.89
CA ALA A 382 -5.92 15.67 -20.05
C ALA A 382 -7.23 15.42 -20.84
N VAL A 383 -8.25 16.28 -20.71
CA VAL A 383 -9.52 16.11 -21.45
C VAL A 383 -9.62 16.91 -22.75
N THR A 384 -8.70 17.85 -22.99
CA THR A 384 -8.67 18.71 -24.18
C THR A 384 -7.66 18.27 -25.23
N LYS A 385 -6.49 17.77 -24.81
CA LYS A 385 -5.48 17.23 -25.72
C LYS A 385 -5.89 15.83 -26.17
N LYS A 386 -5.70 15.54 -27.46
CA LYS A 386 -5.93 14.20 -28.01
C LYS A 386 -4.76 13.29 -27.64
N THR A 387 -5.04 12.07 -27.17
CA THR A 387 -4.00 11.07 -26.91
C THR A 387 -3.27 10.69 -28.20
N ALA A 388 -1.96 10.40 -28.13
CA ALA A 388 -1.17 9.95 -29.27
C ALA A 388 -1.74 8.68 -29.94
N SER A 389 -2.31 7.77 -29.16
CA SER A 389 -2.99 6.56 -29.63
C SER A 389 -4.26 6.83 -30.45
N GLY A 390 -4.84 8.03 -30.31
CA GLY A 390 -6.15 8.40 -30.85
C GLY A 390 -7.33 7.69 -30.20
N PHE A 391 -7.15 7.03 -29.05
CA PHE A 391 -8.25 6.41 -28.32
C PHE A 391 -9.13 7.44 -27.62
N VAL A 392 -10.42 7.11 -27.50
CA VAL A 392 -11.42 7.88 -26.74
C VAL A 392 -11.80 7.16 -25.45
N GLY A 393 -11.38 5.91 -25.26
CA GLY A 393 -11.60 5.08 -24.07
C GLY A 393 -11.30 3.61 -24.31
N TYR A 394 -11.54 2.79 -23.28
CA TYR A 394 -11.25 1.35 -23.29
C TYR A 394 -12.50 0.52 -23.04
N GLU A 395 -12.69 -0.54 -23.82
CA GLU A 395 -13.65 -1.61 -23.56
C GLU A 395 -12.95 -2.75 -22.82
N PHE A 396 -13.61 -3.35 -21.83
CA PHE A 396 -13.10 -4.52 -21.12
C PHE A 396 -14.24 -5.44 -20.66
N GLY A 397 -13.90 -6.68 -20.30
CA GLY A 397 -14.81 -7.63 -19.68
C GLY A 397 -14.33 -9.08 -19.82
N ASP A 398 -14.72 -9.92 -18.86
CA ASP A 398 -14.57 -11.37 -18.88
C ASP A 398 -15.96 -12.02 -19.00
N ASP A 399 -16.21 -12.74 -20.10
CA ASP A 399 -17.52 -13.35 -20.38
C ASP A 399 -17.84 -14.53 -19.45
N HIS A 400 -16.84 -15.07 -18.75
CA HIS A 400 -16.96 -16.26 -17.90
C HIS A 400 -16.88 -15.95 -16.39
N ASP A 401 -16.40 -14.77 -16.00
CA ASP A 401 -16.12 -14.44 -14.60
C ASP A 401 -16.73 -13.09 -14.19
N GLN A 402 -18.00 -13.13 -13.76
CA GLN A 402 -18.71 -11.94 -13.30
C GLN A 402 -18.13 -11.35 -12.00
N ASN A 403 -17.57 -12.19 -11.12
CA ASN A 403 -16.95 -11.71 -9.89
C ASN A 403 -15.63 -10.98 -10.16
N ARG A 404 -14.82 -11.41 -11.13
CA ARG A 404 -13.64 -10.65 -11.57
C ARG A 404 -14.02 -9.33 -12.25
N ASN A 405 -15.05 -9.32 -13.09
CA ASN A 405 -15.58 -8.09 -13.65
C ASN A 405 -15.99 -7.11 -12.55
N LYS A 406 -16.75 -7.59 -11.55
CA LYS A 406 -17.12 -6.79 -10.38
C LYS A 406 -15.88 -6.27 -9.65
N ALA A 407 -14.91 -7.13 -9.34
CA ALA A 407 -13.70 -6.75 -8.61
C ALA A 407 -12.89 -5.68 -9.34
N PHE A 408 -12.74 -5.80 -10.67
CA PHE A 408 -12.04 -4.81 -11.46
C PHE A 408 -12.82 -3.49 -11.58
N VAL A 409 -14.16 -3.53 -11.72
CA VAL A 409 -14.99 -2.32 -11.70
C VAL A 409 -14.92 -1.61 -10.34
N ASP A 410 -15.03 -2.36 -9.23
CA ASP A 410 -14.87 -1.81 -7.89
C ASP A 410 -13.51 -1.15 -7.71
N PHE A 411 -12.45 -1.80 -8.19
CA PHE A 411 -11.10 -1.26 -8.19
C PHE A 411 -11.01 0.07 -8.95
N LEU A 412 -11.52 0.15 -10.19
CA LEU A 412 -11.55 1.41 -10.95
C LEU A 412 -12.32 2.51 -10.20
N MET A 413 -13.45 2.17 -9.60
CA MET A 413 -14.28 3.11 -8.85
C MET A 413 -13.61 3.64 -7.56
N LYS A 414 -12.72 2.86 -6.92
CA LYS A 414 -11.91 3.35 -5.78
C LYS A 414 -11.09 4.59 -6.16
N HIS A 415 -10.57 4.62 -7.40
CA HIS A 415 -9.83 5.75 -7.96
C HIS A 415 -10.72 6.80 -8.64
N LYS A 416 -12.04 6.81 -8.36
CA LYS A 416 -13.04 7.72 -8.95
C LYS A 416 -13.14 7.63 -10.49
N ILE A 417 -12.68 6.54 -11.10
CA ILE A 417 -12.83 6.30 -12.54
C ILE A 417 -14.29 5.95 -12.82
N LYS A 418 -14.92 6.71 -13.73
CA LYS A 418 -16.28 6.47 -14.20
C LYS A 418 -16.28 5.31 -15.21
N VAL A 419 -17.14 4.32 -14.96
CA VAL A 419 -17.34 3.14 -15.80
C VAL A 419 -18.78 3.10 -16.31
N TYR A 420 -18.98 2.65 -17.54
CA TYR A 420 -20.26 2.62 -18.23
C TYR A 420 -20.56 1.23 -18.78
N GLU A 421 -21.84 0.89 -18.85
CA GLU A 421 -22.33 -0.33 -19.50
C GLU A 421 -22.08 -0.28 -21.01
N LYS A 422 -21.73 -1.43 -21.60
CA LYS A 422 -21.60 -1.61 -23.05
C LYS A 422 -21.99 -3.03 -23.46
N GLY A 423 -23.30 -3.31 -23.53
CA GLY A 423 -23.80 -4.67 -23.78
C GLY A 423 -23.41 -5.60 -22.63
N ALA A 424 -22.79 -6.74 -22.94
CA ALA A 424 -22.24 -7.65 -21.93
C ALA A 424 -20.90 -7.20 -21.33
N LYS A 425 -20.33 -6.09 -21.83
CA LYS A 425 -19.02 -5.56 -21.45
C LYS A 425 -19.12 -4.19 -20.78
N PHE A 426 -17.96 -3.64 -20.46
CA PHE A 426 -17.80 -2.35 -19.81
C PHE A 426 -17.00 -1.39 -20.68
N TYR A 427 -17.20 -0.10 -20.45
CA TYR A 427 -16.49 0.97 -21.13
C TYR A 427 -16.01 2.05 -20.15
N VAL A 428 -14.76 2.48 -20.32
CA VAL A 428 -14.15 3.59 -19.57
C VAL A 428 -13.76 4.69 -20.54
N PRO A 429 -14.42 5.86 -20.54
CA PRO A 429 -14.03 6.97 -21.40
C PRO A 429 -12.73 7.60 -20.92
N LEU A 430 -11.92 8.10 -21.84
CA LEU A 430 -10.78 8.96 -21.51
C LEU A 430 -11.24 10.39 -21.17
N LYS A 431 -12.38 10.84 -21.71
CA LYS A 431 -12.94 12.18 -21.42
C LYS A 431 -13.60 12.25 -20.03
N GLN A 432 -12.78 12.18 -18.98
CA GLN A 432 -13.17 12.31 -17.57
C GLN A 432 -12.02 12.90 -16.75
N GLN A 433 -12.30 13.40 -15.54
CA GLN A 433 -11.29 13.97 -14.64
C GLN A 433 -10.11 13.01 -14.40
N GLN A 434 -10.38 11.72 -14.22
CA GLN A 434 -9.37 10.68 -13.97
C GLN A 434 -8.69 10.15 -15.25
N HIS A 435 -8.62 10.94 -16.33
CA HIS A 435 -8.07 10.54 -17.63
C HIS A 435 -6.72 9.82 -17.54
N ARG A 436 -5.75 10.44 -16.86
CA ARG A 436 -4.39 9.89 -16.74
C ARG A 436 -4.37 8.60 -15.93
N MET A 437 -5.22 8.49 -14.91
CA MET A 437 -5.39 7.25 -14.17
C MET A 437 -6.01 6.15 -15.04
N VAL A 438 -6.96 6.47 -15.93
CA VAL A 438 -7.46 5.51 -16.93
C VAL A 438 -6.32 5.00 -17.81
N GLN A 439 -5.43 5.88 -18.27
CA GLN A 439 -4.25 5.44 -19.04
C GLN A 439 -3.36 4.51 -18.20
N THR A 440 -3.09 4.84 -16.95
CA THR A 440 -2.34 4.00 -16.00
C THR A 440 -2.95 2.61 -15.83
N MET A 441 -4.28 2.48 -15.84
CA MET A 441 -4.95 1.19 -15.67
C MET A 441 -4.90 0.29 -16.90
N PHE A 442 -4.90 0.86 -18.10
CA PHE A 442 -5.14 0.12 -19.35
C PHE A 442 -3.96 0.12 -20.34
N GLU A 443 -3.15 1.18 -20.38
CA GLU A 443 -2.02 1.26 -21.30
C GLU A 443 -0.86 0.37 -20.83
N THR A 444 0.05 0.03 -21.74
CA THR A 444 1.23 -0.77 -21.46
C THR A 444 2.40 -0.15 -22.18
N TYR A 445 3.46 0.18 -21.44
CA TYR A 445 4.67 0.79 -21.98
C TYR A 445 5.77 -0.27 -22.11
N SER A 446 6.48 -0.25 -23.23
CA SER A 446 7.56 -1.20 -23.53
C SER A 446 8.85 -0.53 -23.98
N GLN A 447 8.89 0.81 -24.00
CA GLN A 447 10.06 1.58 -24.40
C GLN A 447 10.47 2.53 -23.28
N TYR A 448 11.74 2.42 -22.88
CA TYR A 448 12.33 3.16 -21.78
C TYR A 448 13.53 3.96 -22.27
N THR A 449 13.87 5.04 -21.56
CA THR A 449 15.06 5.85 -21.84
C THR A 449 16.34 5.13 -21.46
N ASP A 450 16.28 4.28 -20.44
CA ASP A 450 17.38 3.45 -19.94
C ASP A 450 16.86 2.03 -19.63
N SER A 451 17.77 1.05 -19.61
CA SER A 451 17.53 -0.31 -19.13
C SER A 451 17.56 -0.43 -17.60
N VAL A 452 18.08 0.58 -16.91
CA VAL A 452 18.14 0.63 -15.45
C VAL A 452 16.96 1.43 -14.91
N PHE A 453 16.17 0.78 -14.06
CA PHE A 453 15.05 1.34 -13.32
C PHE A 453 15.21 1.01 -11.84
N TYR A 454 14.64 1.84 -10.98
CA TYR A 454 14.73 1.69 -9.52
C TYR A 454 13.97 0.44 -9.04
N ASP A 455 12.73 0.24 -9.50
CA ASP A 455 11.88 -0.85 -9.01
C ASP A 455 10.97 -1.48 -10.08
N ALA A 456 9.88 -0.80 -10.48
CA ALA A 456 8.92 -1.35 -11.43
C ALA A 456 9.08 -0.72 -12.82
N SER A 457 9.34 -1.54 -13.84
CA SER A 457 9.50 -1.05 -15.20
C SER A 457 8.17 -0.78 -15.91
N ALA A 458 7.13 -1.60 -15.72
CA ALA A 458 5.86 -1.43 -16.40
C ALA A 458 4.67 -1.83 -15.51
N TRP A 459 3.54 -1.16 -15.68
CA TRP A 459 2.27 -1.51 -15.05
C TRP A 459 1.13 -1.46 -16.06
N SER A 460 0.18 -2.36 -15.88
CA SER A 460 -1.15 -2.29 -16.45
C SER A 460 -2.05 -3.11 -15.55
N VAL A 461 -2.92 -2.43 -14.79
CA VAL A 461 -3.77 -3.14 -13.83
C VAL A 461 -4.73 -4.09 -14.55
N SER A 462 -5.14 -3.74 -15.78
CA SER A 462 -5.91 -4.65 -16.63
C SER A 462 -5.18 -5.99 -16.88
N ASN A 463 -3.87 -5.96 -17.13
CA ASN A 463 -3.08 -7.19 -17.29
C ASN A 463 -2.93 -7.96 -15.97
N PHE A 464 -2.73 -7.28 -14.83
CA PHE A 464 -2.63 -7.93 -13.52
C PHE A 464 -3.93 -8.65 -13.11
N TYR A 465 -5.09 -8.09 -13.46
CA TYR A 465 -6.38 -8.73 -13.25
C TYR A 465 -6.69 -9.83 -14.28
N ASN A 466 -5.80 -10.09 -15.25
CA ASN A 466 -6.11 -10.93 -16.41
C ASN A 466 -7.40 -10.46 -17.11
N MET A 467 -7.57 -9.14 -17.20
CA MET A 467 -8.73 -8.48 -17.78
C MET A 467 -8.41 -8.03 -19.20
N LYS A 468 -8.97 -8.72 -20.19
CA LYS A 468 -8.79 -8.34 -21.59
C LYS A 468 -9.43 -6.98 -21.84
N SER A 469 -8.62 -6.05 -22.35
CA SER A 469 -9.05 -4.69 -22.68
C SER A 469 -8.72 -4.33 -24.13
N LYS A 470 -9.46 -3.38 -24.70
CA LYS A 470 -9.28 -2.89 -26.05
C LYS A 470 -9.52 -1.38 -26.11
N GLY A 471 -8.54 -0.63 -26.61
CA GLY A 471 -8.70 0.79 -26.92
C GLY A 471 -9.66 1.02 -28.10
N LEU A 472 -10.52 2.02 -27.99
CA LEU A 472 -11.52 2.39 -29.00
C LEU A 472 -11.29 3.80 -29.51
N LYS A 473 -11.45 4.02 -30.82
CA LYS A 473 -11.40 5.36 -31.44
C LYS A 473 -12.75 6.08 -31.45
N SER A 474 -13.84 5.36 -31.22
CA SER A 474 -15.18 5.90 -31.03
C SER A 474 -16.00 4.96 -30.14
N ALA A 475 -16.90 5.52 -29.33
CA ALA A 475 -17.83 4.76 -28.50
C ALA A 475 -19.04 5.63 -28.15
N ARG A 476 -20.20 5.00 -27.95
CA ARG A 476 -21.36 5.64 -27.32
C ARG A 476 -21.39 5.24 -25.85
N LEU A 477 -21.61 6.21 -24.97
CA LEU A 477 -21.75 5.96 -23.54
C LEU A 477 -23.08 5.25 -23.28
N GLY A 478 -23.02 4.12 -22.58
CA GLY A 478 -24.20 3.50 -21.97
C GLY A 478 -24.56 4.17 -20.65
N LYS A 479 -25.28 3.44 -19.79
CA LYS A 479 -25.58 3.89 -18.43
C LYS A 479 -24.32 3.85 -17.57
N GLN A 480 -24.11 4.88 -16.75
CA GLN A 480 -23.02 4.90 -15.79
C GLN A 480 -23.27 3.86 -14.68
N ILE A 481 -22.24 3.08 -14.36
CA ILE A 481 -22.25 2.17 -13.22
C ILE A 481 -21.93 2.97 -11.97
N THR A 482 -22.87 2.97 -11.02
CA THR A 482 -22.73 3.64 -9.72
C THR A 482 -22.52 2.67 -8.56
N ALA A 483 -22.67 1.37 -8.79
CA ALA A 483 -22.38 0.31 -7.83
C ALA A 483 -22.08 -1.01 -8.54
N ALA A 484 -20.87 -1.56 -8.36
CA ALA A 484 -20.50 -2.82 -9.01
C ALA A 484 -21.26 -4.04 -8.47
N THR A 485 -21.88 -3.93 -7.29
CA THR A 485 -22.73 -5.00 -6.72
C THR A 485 -23.91 -5.37 -7.61
N LYS A 486 -24.34 -4.48 -8.52
CA LYS A 486 -25.41 -4.72 -9.49
C LYS A 486 -24.96 -5.51 -10.73
N LEU A 487 -23.67 -5.81 -10.85
CA LEU A 487 -23.09 -6.49 -12.03
C LEU A 487 -23.21 -8.01 -12.00
N ILE A 488 -23.46 -8.59 -10.82
CA ILE A 488 -23.58 -10.04 -10.69
C ILE A 488 -25.05 -10.42 -10.77
N ASN A 489 -25.39 -11.19 -11.80
CA ASN A 489 -26.71 -11.78 -11.99
C ASN A 489 -26.58 -13.28 -12.16
N ASN A 490 -26.49 -13.99 -11.03
CA ASN A 490 -26.46 -15.44 -10.99
C ASN A 490 -27.86 -15.98 -10.70
N PRO A 491 -28.30 -17.04 -11.40
CA PRO A 491 -29.56 -17.69 -11.09
C PRO A 491 -29.55 -18.21 -9.66
N ILE A 492 -30.65 -17.99 -8.93
CA ILE A 492 -30.81 -18.53 -7.58
C ILE A 492 -30.85 -20.05 -7.69
N VAL A 493 -29.96 -20.71 -6.95
CA VAL A 493 -29.93 -22.16 -6.87
C VAL A 493 -31.22 -22.65 -6.20
N ILE A 494 -31.88 -23.61 -6.85
CA ILE A 494 -33.06 -24.29 -6.29
C ILE A 494 -32.67 -25.66 -5.75
N LYS A 495 -33.50 -26.22 -4.89
CA LYS A 495 -33.26 -27.56 -4.32
C LYS A 495 -33.24 -28.61 -5.43
N SER A 496 -32.25 -29.48 -5.36
CA SER A 496 -32.18 -30.74 -6.10
C SER A 496 -31.88 -31.89 -5.14
N ASP A 497 -32.43 -33.06 -5.46
CA ASP A 497 -32.14 -34.32 -4.77
C ASP A 497 -31.05 -35.15 -5.48
N TYR A 498 -30.51 -34.67 -6.61
CA TYR A 498 -29.47 -35.38 -7.38
C TYR A 498 -28.08 -34.74 -7.22
N ALA A 499 -27.84 -33.56 -7.80
CA ALA A 499 -26.54 -32.89 -7.72
C ALA A 499 -26.62 -31.36 -7.93
N TYR A 500 -25.58 -30.68 -7.45
CA TYR A 500 -25.31 -29.28 -7.72
C TYR A 500 -23.98 -29.14 -8.45
N ILE A 501 -23.85 -28.12 -9.29
CA ILE A 501 -22.70 -27.86 -10.15
C ILE A 501 -22.27 -26.40 -9.97
N LEU A 502 -21.03 -26.19 -9.55
CA LEU A 502 -20.37 -24.90 -9.42
C LEU A 502 -19.38 -24.74 -10.57
N ASP A 503 -19.56 -23.67 -11.36
CA ASP A 503 -18.58 -23.30 -12.38
C ASP A 503 -17.27 -22.87 -11.71
N TRP A 504 -16.14 -23.37 -12.22
CA TRP A 504 -14.82 -23.13 -11.62
C TRP A 504 -14.13 -21.90 -12.21
N ASP A 505 -14.61 -21.37 -13.33
CA ASP A 505 -14.03 -20.20 -13.98
C ASP A 505 -14.25 -18.90 -13.17
N ASP A 506 -15.17 -18.90 -12.18
CA ASP A 506 -15.49 -17.74 -11.35
C ASP A 506 -14.44 -17.45 -10.26
N TYR A 507 -14.07 -16.17 -10.11
CA TYR A 507 -13.05 -15.68 -9.18
C TYR A 507 -13.25 -16.14 -7.72
N ASN A 508 -14.51 -16.28 -7.27
CA ASN A 508 -14.84 -16.64 -5.89
C ASN A 508 -15.10 -18.15 -5.69
N ALA A 509 -14.98 -18.97 -6.75
CA ALA A 509 -15.24 -20.42 -6.67
C ALA A 509 -14.39 -21.13 -5.60
N PRO A 510 -13.08 -20.82 -5.38
CA PRO A 510 -12.30 -21.44 -4.31
C PRO A 510 -12.86 -21.17 -2.91
N ALA A 511 -13.32 -19.93 -2.65
CA ALA A 511 -13.90 -19.54 -1.37
C ALA A 511 -15.22 -20.27 -1.10
N ALA A 512 -16.08 -20.35 -2.12
CA ALA A 512 -17.34 -21.09 -2.04
C ALA A 512 -17.11 -22.59 -1.78
N LEU A 513 -16.15 -23.20 -2.47
CA LEU A 513 -15.79 -24.60 -2.26
C LEU A 513 -15.30 -24.85 -0.82
N HIS A 514 -14.36 -24.03 -0.33
CA HIS A 514 -13.86 -24.15 1.03
C HIS A 514 -15.00 -24.00 2.07
N TYR A 515 -15.87 -23.01 1.89
CA TYR A 515 -17.04 -22.79 2.75
C TYR A 515 -17.96 -24.01 2.85
N MET A 516 -18.21 -24.67 1.72
CA MET A 516 -19.03 -25.89 1.62
C MET A 516 -18.34 -27.09 2.28
N GLN A 517 -17.05 -27.31 1.99
CA GLN A 517 -16.28 -28.42 2.56
C GLN A 517 -16.12 -28.32 4.08
N LYS A 518 -15.87 -27.11 4.61
CA LYS A 518 -15.81 -26.85 6.06
C LYS A 518 -17.12 -27.21 6.79
N ARG A 519 -18.24 -27.23 6.06
CA ARG A 519 -19.56 -27.65 6.56
C ARG A 519 -19.87 -29.13 6.28
N GLY A 520 -18.87 -29.90 5.85
CA GLY A 520 -18.95 -31.34 5.66
C GLY A 520 -19.48 -31.80 4.30
N LEU A 521 -19.60 -30.90 3.31
CA LEU A 521 -19.97 -31.30 1.95
C LEU A 521 -18.78 -31.93 1.22
N LYS A 522 -19.04 -33.05 0.53
CA LYS A 522 -18.09 -33.71 -0.37
C LYS A 522 -18.32 -33.19 -1.79
N ALA A 523 -17.24 -32.88 -2.49
CA ALA A 523 -17.28 -32.38 -3.85
C ALA A 523 -16.31 -33.16 -4.75
N SER A 524 -16.53 -33.09 -6.06
CA SER A 524 -15.67 -33.68 -7.10
C SER A 524 -15.41 -32.66 -8.21
N ALA A 525 -14.22 -32.67 -8.80
CA ALA A 525 -13.89 -31.81 -9.95
C ALA A 525 -13.99 -32.59 -11.27
N ALA A 526 -14.46 -31.93 -12.32
CA ALA A 526 -14.51 -32.46 -13.68
C ALA A 526 -13.14 -32.39 -14.36
N PHE A 527 -12.66 -33.52 -14.89
CA PHE A 527 -11.42 -33.60 -15.67
C PHE A 527 -11.66 -33.59 -17.19
N LYS A 528 -12.92 -33.52 -17.63
CA LYS A 528 -13.32 -33.28 -19.02
C LYS A 528 -14.52 -32.35 -19.05
N LYS A 529 -14.65 -31.59 -20.14
CA LYS A 529 -15.81 -30.71 -20.39
C LYS A 529 -17.08 -31.54 -20.60
N PHE A 530 -18.23 -30.95 -20.28
CA PHE A 530 -19.54 -31.55 -20.49
C PHE A 530 -20.63 -30.47 -20.59
N SER A 531 -21.81 -30.87 -21.07
CA SER A 531 -23.00 -30.04 -21.14
C SER A 531 -24.12 -30.77 -20.41
N ALA A 532 -24.83 -30.10 -19.50
CA ALA A 532 -25.90 -30.71 -18.73
C ALA A 532 -27.19 -29.87 -18.76
N ASN A 533 -28.32 -30.57 -18.66
CA ASN A 533 -29.59 -29.93 -18.34
C ASN A 533 -29.58 -29.54 -16.87
N THR A 534 -29.66 -28.24 -16.60
CA THR A 534 -29.82 -27.69 -15.26
C THR A 534 -31.27 -27.23 -15.06
N THR A 535 -31.63 -26.93 -13.82
CA THR A 535 -32.91 -26.30 -13.48
C THR A 535 -33.10 -24.92 -14.11
N ASN A 536 -32.05 -24.36 -14.70
CA ASN A 536 -32.03 -23.06 -15.37
C ASN A 536 -31.70 -23.20 -16.87
N GLY A 537 -31.97 -24.37 -17.44
CA GLY A 537 -31.73 -24.69 -18.85
C GLY A 537 -30.40 -25.40 -19.10
N THR A 538 -30.06 -25.58 -20.38
CA THR A 538 -28.81 -26.22 -20.80
C THR A 538 -27.61 -25.32 -20.50
N LYS A 539 -26.56 -25.89 -19.87
CA LYS A 539 -25.32 -25.18 -19.57
C LYS A 539 -24.10 -26.02 -19.94
N ASP A 540 -23.11 -25.36 -20.53
CA ASP A 540 -21.79 -25.92 -20.79
C ASP A 540 -20.86 -25.67 -19.59
N PHE A 541 -20.07 -26.69 -19.25
CA PHE A 541 -19.17 -26.69 -18.11
C PHE A 541 -17.73 -27.05 -18.53
N ASN A 542 -16.77 -26.32 -17.98
CA ASN A 542 -15.35 -26.41 -18.33
C ASN A 542 -14.57 -27.39 -17.43
N TYR A 543 -13.28 -27.59 -17.70
CA TYR A 543 -12.38 -28.31 -16.79
C TYR A 543 -12.38 -27.68 -15.40
N GLY A 544 -12.29 -28.50 -14.36
CA GLY A 544 -12.27 -28.03 -12.97
C GLY A 544 -13.66 -27.81 -12.35
N THR A 545 -14.73 -27.77 -13.15
CA THR A 545 -16.12 -27.64 -12.68
C THR A 545 -16.37 -28.56 -11.48
N VAL A 546 -16.95 -28.00 -10.43
CA VAL A 546 -17.14 -28.70 -9.16
C VAL A 546 -18.57 -29.24 -9.07
N MET A 547 -18.70 -30.54 -8.87
CA MET A 547 -19.97 -31.22 -8.62
C MET A 547 -20.11 -31.58 -7.14
N ILE A 548 -21.29 -31.30 -6.57
CA ILE A 548 -21.71 -31.70 -5.24
C ILE A 548 -22.86 -32.73 -5.38
N PRO A 549 -22.56 -34.04 -5.30
CA PRO A 549 -23.57 -35.09 -5.43
C PRO A 549 -24.36 -35.27 -4.14
N VAL A 550 -25.70 -35.14 -4.18
CA VAL A 550 -26.57 -35.18 -2.98
C VAL A 550 -26.56 -36.56 -2.32
N SER A 551 -26.69 -37.63 -3.12
CA SER A 551 -26.73 -39.02 -2.63
C SER A 551 -25.46 -39.49 -1.93
N LYS A 552 -24.33 -38.80 -2.11
CA LYS A 552 -23.03 -39.16 -1.47
C LYS A 552 -22.73 -38.34 -0.21
N GLN A 553 -23.63 -37.44 0.19
CA GLN A 553 -23.50 -36.65 1.41
C GLN A 553 -23.92 -37.46 2.64
N GLN A 554 -23.43 -37.04 3.80
CA GLN A 554 -23.85 -37.57 5.12
C GLN A 554 -24.94 -36.70 5.75
N LYS A 555 -25.58 -35.86 4.94
CA LYS A 555 -26.58 -34.87 5.34
C LYS A 555 -27.83 -35.06 4.46
N PRO A 556 -29.03 -34.79 4.99
CA PRO A 556 -30.25 -34.82 4.19
C PRO A 556 -30.21 -33.76 3.08
N SER A 557 -30.95 -33.96 1.99
CA SER A 557 -30.91 -33.08 0.82
C SER A 557 -31.23 -31.63 1.16
N GLU A 558 -32.13 -31.39 2.12
CA GLU A 558 -32.46 -30.05 2.63
C GLU A 558 -31.26 -29.33 3.26
N ALA A 559 -30.49 -30.03 4.10
CA ALA A 559 -29.31 -29.45 4.73
C ALA A 559 -28.17 -29.20 3.71
N VAL A 560 -28.05 -30.05 2.69
CA VAL A 560 -27.11 -29.85 1.58
C VAL A 560 -27.50 -28.61 0.78
N TYR A 561 -28.78 -28.48 0.43
CA TYR A 561 -29.32 -27.32 -0.26
C TYR A 561 -29.05 -26.02 0.50
N GLU A 562 -29.32 -25.99 1.80
CA GLU A 562 -29.16 -24.80 2.62
C GLU A 562 -27.69 -24.32 2.67
N ILE A 563 -26.72 -25.24 2.79
CA ILE A 563 -25.30 -24.90 2.75
C ILE A 563 -24.90 -24.31 1.39
N ILE A 564 -25.41 -24.88 0.30
CA ILE A 564 -25.13 -24.45 -1.08
C ILE A 564 -25.75 -23.08 -1.34
N ARG A 565 -27.01 -22.87 -0.91
CA ARG A 565 -27.71 -21.60 -0.97
C ARG A 565 -26.95 -20.50 -0.22
N GLN A 566 -26.50 -20.79 1.01
CA GLN A 566 -25.69 -19.86 1.79
C GLN A 566 -24.34 -19.54 1.13
N ALA A 567 -23.65 -20.55 0.57
CA ALA A 567 -22.40 -20.36 -0.15
C ALA A 567 -22.60 -19.47 -1.40
N GLN A 568 -23.65 -19.74 -2.19
CA GLN A 568 -24.00 -18.93 -3.34
C GLN A 568 -24.32 -17.49 -2.92
N GLN A 569 -25.11 -17.29 -1.86
CA GLN A 569 -25.48 -15.95 -1.40
C GLN A 569 -24.27 -15.15 -0.93
N LYS A 570 -23.36 -15.79 -0.18
CA LYS A 570 -22.18 -15.14 0.38
C LYS A 570 -21.16 -14.76 -0.70
N PHE A 571 -20.80 -15.71 -1.57
CA PHE A 571 -19.72 -15.53 -2.56
C PHE A 571 -20.21 -15.11 -3.93
N ARG A 572 -21.54 -15.11 -4.14
CA ARG A 572 -22.22 -14.75 -5.38
C ARG A 572 -21.67 -15.51 -6.58
N VAL A 573 -21.43 -16.81 -6.41
CA VAL A 573 -20.90 -17.71 -7.45
C VAL A 573 -22.01 -18.34 -8.31
N PRO A 574 -21.74 -18.68 -9.58
CA PRO A 574 -22.69 -19.39 -10.45
C PRO A 574 -22.87 -20.85 -9.99
N MET A 575 -24.01 -21.14 -9.38
CA MET A 575 -24.37 -22.46 -8.85
C MET A 575 -25.64 -22.96 -9.53
N TYR A 576 -25.60 -24.19 -10.03
CA TYR A 576 -26.68 -24.80 -10.79
C TYR A 576 -27.13 -26.11 -10.15
N ALA A 577 -28.43 -26.38 -10.16
CA ALA A 577 -28.97 -27.66 -9.75
C ALA A 577 -29.29 -28.51 -10.99
N THR A 578 -29.17 -29.83 -10.87
CA THR A 578 -29.64 -30.78 -11.89
C THR A 578 -30.31 -31.97 -11.23
N ASN A 579 -31.29 -32.57 -11.91
CA ASN A 579 -32.05 -33.72 -11.42
C ASN A 579 -31.64 -35.03 -12.11
N THR A 580 -30.59 -35.01 -12.93
CA THR A 580 -30.11 -36.18 -13.67
C THR A 580 -28.59 -36.21 -13.76
N GLY A 581 -28.04 -37.42 -13.92
CA GLY A 581 -26.62 -37.62 -14.20
C GLY A 581 -26.27 -37.59 -15.68
N PHE A 582 -27.29 -37.62 -16.54
CA PHE A 582 -27.12 -37.72 -17.99
C PHE A 582 -26.75 -36.37 -18.59
N SER A 583 -25.58 -36.30 -19.20
CA SER A 583 -25.10 -35.12 -19.92
C SER A 583 -25.62 -35.11 -21.36
N ILE A 584 -25.89 -33.93 -21.88
CA ILE A 584 -26.25 -33.73 -23.30
C ILE A 584 -25.04 -34.02 -24.19
N LYS A 585 -23.84 -33.65 -23.71
CA LYS A 585 -22.56 -33.84 -24.41
C LYS A 585 -21.44 -34.04 -23.41
N GLY A 586 -20.43 -34.82 -23.78
CA GLY A 586 -19.23 -35.02 -22.97
C GLY A 586 -19.40 -36.10 -21.91
N ILE A 587 -18.80 -35.90 -20.74
CA ILE A 587 -18.86 -36.88 -19.65
C ILE A 587 -20.16 -36.75 -18.84
N ASP A 588 -20.74 -37.86 -18.41
CA ASP A 588 -21.83 -37.87 -17.44
C ASP A 588 -21.33 -37.55 -16.02
N LEU A 589 -22.24 -37.09 -15.15
CA LEU A 589 -21.93 -36.74 -13.76
C LEU A 589 -21.47 -37.95 -12.92
N GLY A 590 -21.81 -39.16 -13.36
CA GLY A 590 -21.34 -40.42 -12.76
C GLY A 590 -19.97 -40.89 -13.28
N SER A 591 -19.36 -40.20 -14.24
CA SER A 591 -18.12 -40.63 -14.89
C SER A 591 -16.92 -40.67 -13.94
N ASN A 592 -15.97 -41.59 -14.17
CA ASN A 592 -14.65 -41.61 -13.51
C ASN A 592 -13.78 -40.37 -13.81
N ASN A 593 -14.22 -39.50 -14.73
CA ASN A 593 -13.61 -38.19 -14.95
C ASN A 593 -14.06 -37.14 -13.93
N PHE A 594 -15.03 -37.45 -13.05
CA PHE A 594 -15.26 -36.69 -11.82
C PHE A 594 -14.46 -37.28 -10.69
N ARG A 595 -13.49 -36.52 -10.18
CA ARG A 595 -12.59 -36.98 -9.11
C ARG A 595 -12.85 -36.22 -7.83
N LYS A 596 -12.97 -36.95 -6.72
CA LYS A 596 -13.20 -36.37 -5.39
C LYS A 596 -12.13 -35.34 -5.07
N ILE A 597 -12.57 -34.16 -4.63
CA ILE A 597 -11.70 -33.11 -4.11
C ILE A 597 -11.49 -33.39 -2.62
N LYS A 598 -10.23 -33.49 -2.21
CA LYS A 598 -9.86 -33.58 -0.78
C LYS A 598 -9.92 -32.18 -0.17
N GLU A 599 -10.34 -32.10 1.08
CA GLU A 599 -10.25 -30.85 1.84
C GLU A 599 -8.78 -30.44 1.98
N VAL A 600 -8.50 -29.16 1.75
CA VAL A 600 -7.14 -28.61 1.80
C VAL A 600 -6.82 -28.20 3.24
N LYS A 601 -5.73 -28.75 3.78
CA LYS A 601 -5.10 -28.31 5.03
C LYS A 601 -3.74 -27.71 4.70
N ALA A 602 -3.71 -26.39 4.56
CA ALA A 602 -2.54 -25.65 4.11
C ALA A 602 -1.61 -25.25 5.26
N ALA A 603 -0.31 -25.34 4.99
CA ALA A 603 0.75 -24.75 5.80
C ALA A 603 1.72 -23.97 4.92
N MET A 604 2.45 -23.02 5.49
CA MET A 604 3.57 -22.35 4.84
C MET A 604 4.73 -22.16 5.81
N PHE A 605 5.95 -22.04 5.28
CA PHE A 605 7.08 -21.64 6.11
C PHE A 605 7.10 -20.13 6.34
N ILE A 606 7.54 -19.74 7.53
CA ILE A 606 7.80 -18.37 7.94
C ILE A 606 9.10 -18.29 8.76
N GLY A 607 9.55 -17.08 9.06
CA GLY A 607 10.74 -16.82 9.89
C GLY A 607 12.00 -16.53 9.07
N ASN A 608 13.13 -16.39 9.78
CA ASN A 608 14.41 -16.01 9.18
C ASN A 608 14.77 -16.88 7.97
N GLY A 609 15.11 -16.20 6.87
CA GLY A 609 15.38 -16.81 5.56
C GLY A 609 14.18 -16.87 4.62
N VAL A 610 12.95 -16.63 5.08
CA VAL A 610 11.75 -16.60 4.21
C VAL A 610 11.36 -15.16 3.88
N SER A 611 11.01 -14.88 2.62
CA SER A 611 10.48 -13.57 2.21
C SER A 611 9.18 -13.29 2.97
N SER A 612 9.18 -12.25 3.81
CA SER A 612 7.97 -11.81 4.53
C SER A 612 6.91 -11.28 3.56
N TYR A 613 7.31 -10.58 2.51
CA TYR A 613 6.41 -10.00 1.51
C TYR A 613 5.57 -11.09 0.83
N GLU A 614 6.22 -12.08 0.22
CA GLU A 614 5.51 -13.16 -0.48
C GLU A 614 4.72 -14.07 0.49
N ALA A 615 5.24 -14.32 1.69
CA ALA A 615 4.50 -15.06 2.72
C ALA A 615 3.24 -14.30 3.14
N GLY A 616 3.36 -12.97 3.24
CA GLY A 616 2.28 -12.04 3.54
C GLY A 616 1.17 -12.09 2.49
N GLU A 617 1.53 -12.03 1.21
CA GLU A 617 0.60 -12.17 0.09
C GLU A 617 -0.19 -13.49 0.14
N VAL A 618 0.50 -14.61 0.36
CA VAL A 618 -0.13 -15.94 0.48
C VAL A 618 -1.08 -15.99 1.69
N TRP A 619 -0.65 -15.46 2.84
CA TRP A 619 -1.49 -15.40 4.03
C TRP A 619 -2.74 -14.55 3.78
N HIS A 620 -2.56 -13.33 3.29
CA HIS A 620 -3.65 -12.40 3.00
C HIS A 620 -4.64 -12.99 2.00
N LEU A 621 -4.18 -13.56 0.89
CA LEU A 621 -5.05 -14.18 -0.12
C LEU A 621 -5.96 -15.25 0.50
N LEU A 622 -5.38 -16.17 1.28
CA LEU A 622 -6.14 -17.27 1.85
C LEU A 622 -7.08 -16.80 2.97
N ASP A 623 -6.63 -15.87 3.80
CA ASP A 623 -7.39 -15.37 4.94
C ASP A 623 -8.55 -14.47 4.52
N THR A 624 -8.33 -13.50 3.62
CA THR A 624 -9.31 -12.45 3.30
C THR A 624 -10.15 -12.73 2.07
N ARG A 625 -9.63 -13.46 1.07
CA ARG A 625 -10.38 -13.77 -0.17
C ARG A 625 -10.98 -15.16 -0.16
N VAL A 626 -10.26 -16.16 0.35
CA VAL A 626 -10.71 -17.57 0.37
C VAL A 626 -11.38 -17.95 1.71
N GLU A 627 -11.16 -17.15 2.75
CA GLU A 627 -11.57 -17.44 4.14
C GLU A 627 -11.06 -18.81 4.64
N MET A 628 -9.88 -19.22 4.17
CA MET A 628 -9.23 -20.50 4.47
C MET A 628 -8.01 -20.28 5.37
N PRO A 629 -7.93 -20.96 6.53
CA PRO A 629 -6.77 -20.84 7.40
C PRO A 629 -5.53 -21.48 6.77
N ILE A 630 -4.39 -20.80 6.88
CA ILE A 630 -3.07 -21.35 6.59
C ILE A 630 -2.20 -21.37 7.84
N THR A 631 -1.64 -22.55 8.15
CA THR A 631 -0.76 -22.71 9.30
C THR A 631 0.64 -22.16 8.98
N LYS A 632 1.10 -21.19 9.75
CA LYS A 632 2.43 -20.58 9.61
C LYS A 632 3.44 -21.36 10.44
N LEU A 633 4.34 -22.08 9.77
CA LEU A 633 5.37 -22.92 10.40
C LEU A 633 6.68 -22.15 10.52
N GLN A 634 7.13 -21.94 11.76
CA GLN A 634 8.46 -21.39 12.01
C GLN A 634 9.54 -22.32 11.46
N LEU A 635 10.30 -21.83 10.48
CA LEU A 635 11.25 -22.64 9.72
C LEU A 635 12.32 -23.26 10.63
N HIS A 636 12.78 -22.53 11.65
CA HIS A 636 13.76 -23.00 12.64
C HIS A 636 13.26 -24.16 13.51
N ASN A 637 11.94 -24.35 13.63
CA ASN A 637 11.32 -25.42 14.42
C ASN A 637 10.86 -26.62 13.58
N PHE A 638 11.14 -26.63 12.27
CA PHE A 638 10.59 -27.63 11.37
C PHE A 638 11.02 -29.08 11.70
N ASN A 639 12.18 -29.26 12.33
CA ASN A 639 12.64 -30.56 12.81
C ASN A 639 11.61 -31.25 13.74
N ARG A 640 10.93 -30.48 14.61
CA ARG A 640 9.98 -30.96 15.63
C ARG A 640 8.52 -31.04 15.14
N ILE A 641 8.20 -30.49 13.97
CA ILE A 641 6.82 -30.34 13.49
C ILE A 641 6.43 -31.50 12.56
N SER A 642 5.42 -32.33 12.88
CA SER A 642 4.91 -33.30 11.90
C SER A 642 4.14 -32.62 10.75
N LEU A 643 4.35 -33.10 9.52
CA LEU A 643 3.60 -32.68 8.34
C LEU A 643 2.32 -33.49 8.08
N ASP A 644 2.08 -34.58 8.82
CA ASP A 644 1.03 -35.56 8.47
C ASP A 644 -0.39 -35.00 8.53
N LYS A 645 -0.60 -33.92 9.28
CA LYS A 645 -1.89 -33.23 9.39
C LYS A 645 -2.17 -32.26 8.24
N TYR A 646 -1.19 -31.97 7.38
CA TYR A 646 -1.32 -31.03 6.27
C TYR A 646 -1.33 -31.77 4.93
N THR A 647 -2.11 -31.25 3.99
CA THR A 647 -2.18 -31.74 2.61
C THR A 647 -1.36 -30.87 1.66
N THR A 648 -1.09 -29.62 2.05
CA THR A 648 -0.43 -28.62 1.20
C THR A 648 0.61 -27.85 2.01
N LEU A 649 1.79 -27.65 1.43
CA LEU A 649 2.87 -26.85 1.97
C LEU A 649 3.28 -25.81 0.94
N VAL A 650 3.28 -24.54 1.33
CA VAL A 650 3.75 -23.42 0.50
C VAL A 650 5.14 -23.00 0.95
N MET A 651 6.05 -22.90 -0.01
CA MET A 651 7.39 -22.33 0.18
C MET A 651 7.54 -21.14 -0.76
N VAL A 652 7.54 -19.93 -0.21
CA VAL A 652 7.76 -18.71 -0.96
C VAL A 652 9.26 -18.46 -1.18
N SER A 653 9.66 -17.43 -1.90
CA SER A 653 11.08 -17.07 -2.06
C SER A 653 11.79 -16.97 -0.70
N GLY A 654 13.00 -17.51 -0.63
CA GLY A 654 13.80 -17.51 0.57
C GLY A 654 15.09 -18.33 0.46
N ASN A 655 15.90 -18.24 1.50
CA ASN A 655 17.05 -19.11 1.75
C ASN A 655 16.66 -20.23 2.73
N TYR A 656 16.51 -21.43 2.19
CA TYR A 656 16.17 -22.64 2.95
C TYR A 656 17.41 -23.48 3.33
N GLY A 657 18.56 -22.82 3.53
CA GLY A 657 19.82 -23.48 3.90
C GLY A 657 19.76 -24.24 5.21
N GLN A 658 18.91 -23.82 6.15
CA GLN A 658 18.69 -24.48 7.44
C GLN A 658 17.98 -25.84 7.34
N LEU A 659 17.40 -26.19 6.18
CA LEU A 659 16.79 -27.50 5.96
C LEU A 659 17.84 -28.53 5.57
N ASP A 660 18.27 -29.34 6.54
CA ASP A 660 19.23 -30.43 6.43
C ASP A 660 18.69 -31.63 5.60
N SER A 661 19.49 -32.68 5.48
CA SER A 661 19.13 -33.87 4.70
C SER A 661 17.90 -34.61 5.27
N ILE A 662 17.72 -34.61 6.58
CA ILE A 662 16.61 -35.28 7.27
C ILE A 662 15.31 -34.52 6.98
N GLN A 663 15.31 -33.20 7.12
CA GLN A 663 14.13 -32.37 6.85
C GLN A 663 13.78 -32.37 5.35
N ARG A 664 14.78 -32.39 4.46
CA ARG A 664 14.54 -32.56 3.02
C ARG A 664 13.91 -33.91 2.70
N LYS A 665 14.39 -34.99 3.31
CA LYS A 665 13.78 -36.33 3.15
C LYS A 665 12.34 -36.32 3.66
N LYS A 666 12.06 -35.68 4.79
CA LYS A 666 10.72 -35.52 5.35
C LYS A 666 9.75 -34.83 4.38
N ILE A 667 10.16 -33.73 3.75
CA ILE A 667 9.35 -33.04 2.72
C ILE A 667 9.13 -33.98 1.53
N LYS A 668 10.18 -34.64 1.04
CA LYS A 668 10.09 -35.58 -0.10
C LYS A 668 9.12 -36.73 0.18
N ASP A 669 9.27 -37.40 1.32
CA ASP A 669 8.42 -38.52 1.72
C ASP A 669 6.97 -38.08 1.88
N TRP A 670 6.74 -36.88 2.43
CA TRP A 670 5.41 -36.29 2.55
C TRP A 670 4.78 -36.02 1.19
N THR A 671 5.50 -35.43 0.24
CA THR A 671 5.02 -35.21 -1.13
C THR A 671 4.76 -36.53 -1.86
N SER A 672 5.63 -37.55 -1.67
CA SER A 672 5.45 -38.88 -2.28
C SER A 672 4.19 -39.62 -1.82
N ARG A 673 3.56 -39.22 -0.70
CA ARG A 673 2.23 -39.71 -0.27
C ARG A 673 1.05 -39.05 -1.03
N GLY A 674 1.32 -38.22 -2.03
CA GLY A 674 0.31 -37.55 -2.84
C GLY A 674 -0.16 -36.20 -2.27
N ASN A 675 0.64 -35.59 -1.40
CA ASN A 675 0.42 -34.22 -0.92
C ASN A 675 1.01 -33.18 -1.89
N THR A 676 0.65 -31.91 -1.72
CA THR A 676 0.98 -30.83 -2.67
C THR A 676 2.03 -29.87 -2.11
N LEU A 677 3.17 -29.76 -2.77
CA LEU A 677 4.18 -28.74 -2.49
C LEU A 677 4.06 -27.61 -3.52
N ILE A 678 3.79 -26.39 -3.05
CA ILE A 678 3.74 -25.18 -3.89
C ILE A 678 5.01 -24.38 -3.62
N THR A 679 5.76 -24.04 -4.66
CA THR A 679 6.98 -23.24 -4.55
C THR A 679 6.96 -22.01 -5.42
N ILE A 680 7.42 -20.87 -4.89
CA ILE A 680 7.48 -19.58 -5.58
C ILE A 680 8.94 -19.11 -5.66
N GLY A 681 9.31 -18.52 -6.79
CA GLY A 681 10.60 -17.86 -7.00
C GLY A 681 11.82 -18.71 -6.57
N SER A 682 12.57 -18.22 -5.58
CA SER A 682 13.80 -18.87 -5.14
C SER A 682 13.60 -20.18 -4.39
N ALA A 683 12.39 -20.48 -3.86
CA ALA A 683 12.08 -21.81 -3.34
C ALA A 683 12.11 -22.88 -4.45
N SER A 684 11.57 -22.56 -5.63
CA SER A 684 11.60 -23.45 -6.79
C SER A 684 13.05 -23.74 -7.21
N LYS A 685 13.90 -22.70 -7.25
CA LYS A 685 15.34 -22.84 -7.49
C LYS A 685 16.02 -23.72 -6.42
N TRP A 686 15.66 -23.54 -5.16
CA TRP A 686 16.22 -24.34 -4.06
C TRP A 686 15.82 -25.82 -4.18
N LEU A 687 14.55 -26.13 -4.44
CA LEU A 687 14.05 -27.51 -4.66
C LEU A 687 14.83 -28.24 -5.77
N ILE A 688 15.03 -27.55 -6.91
CA ILE A 688 15.80 -28.07 -8.05
C ILE A 688 17.25 -28.32 -7.63
N SER A 689 17.89 -27.35 -6.98
CA SER A 689 19.29 -27.47 -6.54
C SER A 689 19.53 -28.63 -5.57
N LYS A 690 18.51 -28.97 -4.76
CA LYS A 690 18.55 -30.08 -3.80
C LYS A 690 18.03 -31.41 -4.37
N LYS A 691 17.73 -31.45 -5.69
CA LYS A 691 17.25 -32.64 -6.41
C LYS A 691 15.97 -33.24 -5.81
N LEU A 692 15.10 -32.38 -5.25
CA LEU A 692 13.78 -32.80 -4.77
C LEU A 692 12.79 -33.00 -5.93
N VAL A 693 13.02 -32.29 -7.04
CA VAL A 693 12.30 -32.43 -8.32
C VAL A 693 13.32 -32.57 -9.45
N LYS A 694 12.89 -33.16 -10.59
CA LYS A 694 13.72 -33.35 -11.79
C LYS A 694 13.41 -32.28 -12.84
N GLU A 695 13.60 -31.02 -12.47
CA GLU A 695 13.34 -29.86 -13.33
C GLU A 695 14.62 -29.05 -13.54
N SER A 696 14.62 -28.16 -14.54
CA SER A 696 15.73 -27.24 -14.82
C SER A 696 15.22 -25.81 -14.94
N LEU A 697 15.99 -24.85 -14.44
CA LEU A 697 15.71 -23.43 -14.67
C LEU A 697 15.90 -23.07 -16.15
N THR A 698 15.09 -22.13 -16.64
CA THR A 698 15.30 -21.53 -17.95
C THR A 698 16.66 -20.85 -18.00
N LYS A 699 17.39 -21.02 -19.10
CA LYS A 699 18.67 -20.34 -19.32
C LYS A 699 18.38 -18.93 -19.83
N LYS A 700 18.97 -17.91 -19.19
CA LYS A 700 18.97 -16.55 -19.76
C LYS A 700 19.61 -16.64 -21.16
N PRO A 701 18.99 -16.09 -22.22
CA PRO A 701 19.66 -15.94 -23.50
C PRO A 701 21.01 -15.24 -23.28
N LYS A 702 22.09 -15.73 -23.89
CA LYS A 702 23.34 -14.95 -23.90
C LYS A 702 23.06 -13.66 -24.65
N ASP A 703 23.26 -12.52 -24.01
CA ASP A 703 23.10 -11.21 -24.64
C ASP A 703 24.02 -11.18 -25.87
N LYS A 704 23.42 -11.13 -27.08
CA LYS A 704 24.19 -11.11 -28.33
C LYS A 704 24.80 -9.74 -28.64
N ASN A 705 24.44 -8.71 -27.88
CA ASN A 705 24.92 -7.33 -28.07
C ASN A 705 25.48 -6.77 -26.77
N ILE A 706 26.73 -7.11 -26.46
CA ILE A 706 27.59 -6.23 -25.68
C ILE A 706 28.69 -5.81 -26.64
N LEU A 707 28.61 -4.57 -27.13
CA LEU A 707 29.71 -3.67 -27.49
C LEU A 707 29.14 -2.54 -28.36
N ASP A 708 28.71 -1.45 -27.73
CA ASP A 708 29.21 -0.16 -28.19
C ASP A 708 29.68 0.63 -26.96
N LYS A 709 30.95 0.40 -26.60
CA LYS A 709 31.68 1.26 -25.67
C LYS A 709 32.08 2.51 -26.44
N SER A 710 31.13 3.42 -26.66
CA SER A 710 31.43 4.74 -27.23
C SER A 710 30.41 5.81 -26.85
N VAL A 711 30.10 5.98 -25.56
CA VAL A 711 29.69 7.30 -25.07
C VAL A 711 30.43 7.60 -23.77
N ASN A 712 31.55 8.30 -23.92
CA ASN A 712 32.13 9.11 -22.86
C ASN A 712 31.17 10.27 -22.56
N ARG A 713 30.87 10.43 -21.27
CA ARG A 713 30.48 11.64 -20.50
C ARG A 713 29.18 11.49 -19.73
#